data_AF-A0A376TT26-F1
#
_entry.id   AF-A0A376TT26-F1
#
_cell.length_a   1.000
_cell.length_b   1.000
_cell.length_c   1.000
_cell.angle_alpha   90.00
_cell.angle_beta   90.00
_cell.angle_gamma   90.00
#
_symmetry.space_group_name_H-M   'P 1'
#
loop_
_entity.id
_entity.type
_entity.pdbx_description
1 polymer ?
#
loop_
_entity_poly.entity_id
_entity_poly.type
_entity_poly.pdbx_seq_one_letter_code
_entity_poly.pdbx_strand_id
1 'polypeptide(L)'
;MRDGLFWINNRYVMLHGVNRHDNDHRKGRAVGMDRVEKDLQLMKQHNINSVRTAHYPNDPRFYELCDIYGLFVMAETDVESHGFANVGDISRITDDPQWEKVYVERIVRHIHAQKNHPSIIIWSLGNESGYGCNIRAMYHAAKALDDTRLVHYEEDRDAEVVDIISTMYTRVPLMNEFGEYPHPKPRIICEYAHAMGNGPGGLTEYQNVFYKHDCIQGHYVWEWCDHGIQAQDDNGNVWYKFGGDYGDYPNNYNFCLDGLIYSDQTPGPGLKEYKQVIAPVKIHALDLTRGELKVENKLWFTTLDDYTLHAEVRVEGETLATQQIKLRDVAPNSEAPLQITLPQLDAREAFLNITVTKDSRTRYSEAGHSIATYQFPLKENTAQPVPFAPNNARPLTLEDDRLSCTVRGYNFAITFSKMSGKPTSWQVNGESLLTREPKINFFKPMIDNHKQEYEGLWQPNHLQIMQEHLRDFAVEQSDGEVLIISRTVIAPPVFDFGMRCTYIWRIAADGQVNVALSGERYGDYPHIIPCIGFTMGINGEYDQVAYYGRGPGENYADSQQANIIDIWRSTVDAMFENYPFPQNNGNRQHVRWTALTNRHGNGLLVVPQRPINFSAWHYTQENIHAAQHCNELQRSDDITLNLDHQLLGLGSNSWGSEVLDSWRVWFRDFSYGFTLLPVSGGEATAQSLASYEFGAGFFSTNLHSENKQ
;
A
#
# COMPACT_ATOMS: atom_id res chain seq x y z
N MET A 1 -22.75 -17.52 -24.24
CA MET A 1 -23.21 -16.33 -23.48
C MET A 1 -24.72 -16.38 -23.35
N ARG A 2 -25.27 -15.85 -22.25
CA ARG A 2 -26.72 -15.74 -22.00
C ARG A 2 -26.98 -14.46 -21.21
N ASP A 3 -27.94 -13.65 -21.65
CA ASP A 3 -28.38 -12.42 -20.97
C ASP A 3 -27.25 -11.45 -20.63
N GLY A 4 -26.29 -11.25 -21.54
CA GLY A 4 -25.14 -10.37 -21.31
C GLY A 4 -24.05 -10.95 -20.41
N LEU A 5 -24.12 -12.25 -20.06
CA LEU A 5 -23.14 -12.92 -19.22
C LEU A 5 -22.45 -14.09 -19.95
N PHE A 6 -21.19 -14.35 -19.61
CA PHE A 6 -20.51 -15.60 -19.95
C PHE A 6 -20.55 -16.61 -18.81
N TRP A 7 -20.54 -17.89 -19.19
CA TRP A 7 -20.76 -19.01 -18.29
C TRP A 7 -19.73 -20.09 -18.60
N ILE A 8 -19.16 -20.69 -17.56
CA ILE A 8 -18.25 -21.83 -17.67
C ILE A 8 -18.95 -23.02 -17.03
N ASN A 9 -19.14 -24.10 -17.78
CA ASN A 9 -19.85 -25.30 -17.30
C ASN A 9 -21.21 -24.98 -16.66
N ASN A 10 -21.97 -24.08 -17.28
CA ASN A 10 -23.27 -23.57 -16.80
C ASN A 10 -23.23 -22.84 -15.45
N ARG A 11 -22.06 -22.38 -14.98
CA ARG A 11 -21.90 -21.56 -13.78
C ARG A 11 -21.41 -20.16 -14.14
N TYR A 12 -21.93 -19.17 -13.41
CA TYR A 12 -21.37 -17.82 -13.40
C TYR A 12 -19.94 -17.92 -12.86
N VAL A 13 -19.02 -17.13 -13.40
CA VAL A 13 -17.65 -16.98 -12.90
C VAL A 13 -17.22 -15.52 -13.00
N MET A 14 -16.25 -15.14 -12.16
CA MET A 14 -15.53 -13.87 -12.25
C MET A 14 -14.03 -14.17 -12.40
N LEU A 15 -13.38 -13.55 -13.38
CA LEU A 15 -11.94 -13.69 -13.59
C LEU A 15 -11.20 -12.70 -12.69
N HIS A 16 -10.48 -13.21 -11.71
CA HIS A 16 -9.53 -12.45 -10.90
C HIS A 16 -8.15 -12.68 -11.50
N GLY A 17 -7.74 -11.77 -12.37
CA GLY A 17 -6.60 -11.98 -13.27
C GLY A 17 -5.43 -11.03 -13.05
N VAL A 18 -4.34 -11.34 -13.74
CA VAL A 18 -3.15 -10.51 -13.91
C VAL A 18 -2.67 -10.56 -15.37
N ASN A 19 -2.14 -9.46 -15.87
CA ASN A 19 -1.37 -9.43 -17.11
C ASN A 19 0.02 -10.01 -16.86
N ARG A 20 0.51 -10.83 -17.78
CA ARG A 20 1.84 -11.45 -17.66
C ARG A 20 2.59 -11.37 -18.97
N HIS A 21 3.69 -10.64 -18.96
CA HIS A 21 4.77 -10.80 -19.93
C HIS A 21 5.72 -11.95 -19.57
N ASP A 22 6.39 -12.51 -20.58
CA ASP A 22 7.54 -13.39 -20.34
C ASP A 22 8.72 -12.57 -19.86
N ASN A 23 9.11 -12.61 -18.59
CA ASN A 23 10.31 -11.91 -18.14
C ASN A 23 11.21 -12.78 -17.26
N ASP A 24 12.51 -12.76 -17.54
CA ASP A 24 13.57 -13.35 -16.74
C ASP A 24 14.66 -12.28 -16.51
N HIS A 25 14.90 -11.93 -15.25
CA HIS A 25 15.83 -10.86 -14.89
C HIS A 25 17.30 -11.11 -15.32
N ARG A 26 17.66 -12.32 -15.76
CA ARG A 26 19.00 -12.65 -16.29
C ARG A 26 19.02 -12.88 -17.79
N LYS A 27 17.93 -13.43 -18.34
CA LYS A 27 17.85 -13.90 -19.74
C LYS A 27 16.91 -13.05 -20.61
N GLY A 28 16.32 -11.99 -20.05
CA GLY A 28 15.31 -11.17 -20.70
C GLY A 28 14.10 -12.02 -21.08
N ARG A 29 13.80 -12.07 -22.38
CA ARG A 29 12.61 -12.77 -22.91
C ARG A 29 12.78 -14.29 -23.04
N ALA A 30 13.98 -14.84 -22.83
CA ALA A 30 14.24 -16.28 -22.87
C ALA A 30 13.97 -16.94 -21.50
N VAL A 31 12.69 -17.00 -21.11
CA VAL A 31 12.24 -17.45 -19.78
C VAL A 31 12.32 -18.97 -19.63
N GLY A 32 12.86 -19.44 -18.50
CA GLY A 32 12.86 -20.86 -18.13
C GLY A 32 11.49 -21.34 -17.65
N MET A 33 11.08 -22.56 -17.97
CA MET A 33 9.76 -23.08 -17.56
C MET A 33 9.65 -23.33 -16.04
N ASP A 34 10.76 -23.51 -15.34
CA ASP A 34 10.82 -23.51 -13.88
C ASP A 34 10.36 -22.17 -13.30
N ARG A 35 10.80 -21.07 -13.92
CA ARG A 35 10.38 -19.71 -13.58
C ARG A 35 8.88 -19.52 -13.88
N VAL A 36 8.42 -19.96 -15.05
CA VAL A 36 6.99 -19.92 -15.42
C VAL A 36 6.14 -20.71 -14.43
N GLU A 37 6.54 -21.93 -14.09
CA GLU A 37 5.80 -22.77 -13.14
C GLU A 37 5.70 -22.10 -11.76
N LYS A 38 6.79 -21.46 -11.30
CA LYS A 38 6.78 -20.67 -10.06
C LYS A 38 5.82 -19.48 -10.16
N ASP A 39 5.72 -18.79 -11.31
CA ASP A 39 4.73 -17.73 -11.52
C ASP A 39 3.31 -18.27 -11.28
N LEU A 40 2.94 -19.37 -11.94
CA LEU A 40 1.60 -19.94 -11.82
C LEU A 40 1.29 -20.43 -10.40
N GLN A 41 2.27 -21.04 -9.73
CA GLN A 41 2.14 -21.44 -8.32
C GLN A 41 1.86 -20.22 -7.44
N LEU A 42 2.64 -19.14 -7.60
CA LEU A 42 2.45 -17.90 -6.85
C LEU A 42 1.09 -17.28 -7.13
N MET A 43 0.64 -17.21 -8.39
CA MET A 43 -0.70 -16.73 -8.76
C MET A 43 -1.77 -17.50 -7.99
N LYS A 44 -1.74 -18.84 -8.04
CA LYS A 44 -2.71 -19.70 -7.35
C LYS A 44 -2.66 -19.55 -5.83
N GLN A 45 -1.46 -19.39 -5.25
CA GLN A 45 -1.28 -19.13 -3.81
C GLN A 45 -1.84 -17.78 -3.36
N HIS A 46 -2.00 -16.83 -4.29
CA HIS A 46 -2.52 -15.49 -4.09
C HIS A 46 -3.96 -15.32 -4.62
N ASN A 47 -4.72 -16.42 -4.68
CA ASN A 47 -6.13 -16.45 -5.05
C ASN A 47 -6.46 -16.03 -6.50
N ILE A 48 -5.44 -15.81 -7.34
CA ILE A 48 -5.60 -15.49 -8.77
C ILE A 48 -6.10 -16.73 -9.51
N ASN A 49 -7.05 -16.52 -10.43
CA ASN A 49 -7.68 -17.60 -11.19
C ASN A 49 -7.55 -17.46 -12.71
N SER A 50 -7.01 -16.33 -13.20
CA SER A 50 -6.90 -16.04 -14.62
C SER A 50 -5.59 -15.32 -14.96
N VAL A 51 -5.12 -15.49 -16.20
CA VAL A 51 -3.92 -14.81 -16.72
C VAL A 51 -4.15 -14.37 -18.16
N ARG A 52 -3.73 -13.14 -18.49
CA ARG A 52 -3.69 -12.61 -19.86
C ARG A 52 -2.25 -12.62 -20.35
N THR A 53 -2.02 -13.16 -21.55
CA THR A 53 -0.69 -13.25 -22.17
C THR A 53 -0.32 -11.93 -22.86
N ALA A 54 0.04 -10.92 -22.07
CA ALA A 54 0.36 -9.58 -22.57
C ALA A 54 1.70 -9.58 -23.34
N HIS A 55 1.80 -9.12 -24.59
CA HIS A 55 0.74 -8.92 -25.60
C HIS A 55 0.96 -9.84 -26.81
N TYR A 56 1.29 -11.10 -26.54
CA TYR A 56 1.67 -12.08 -27.55
C TYR A 56 1.48 -13.51 -27.05
N PRO A 57 1.47 -14.52 -27.94
CA PRO A 57 1.43 -15.91 -27.54
C PRO A 57 2.70 -16.28 -26.77
N ASN A 58 2.55 -16.83 -25.56
CA ASN A 58 3.67 -17.37 -24.79
C ASN A 58 4.15 -18.72 -25.37
N ASP A 59 5.22 -19.25 -24.78
CA ASP A 59 5.70 -20.61 -25.06
C ASP A 59 4.56 -21.65 -24.92
N PRO A 60 4.39 -22.62 -25.84
CA PRO A 60 3.34 -23.64 -25.75
C PRO A 60 3.25 -24.35 -24.38
N ARG A 61 4.38 -24.54 -23.71
CA ARG A 61 4.44 -25.19 -22.39
C ARG A 61 3.81 -24.34 -21.27
N PHE A 62 3.70 -23.03 -21.44
CA PHE A 62 2.94 -22.17 -20.53
C PHE A 62 1.47 -22.60 -20.46
N TYR A 63 0.84 -22.83 -21.62
CA TYR A 63 -0.57 -23.23 -21.67
C TYR A 63 -0.78 -24.65 -21.11
N GLU A 64 0.17 -25.57 -21.35
CA GLU A 64 0.19 -26.89 -20.70
C GLU A 64 0.22 -26.77 -19.17
N LEU A 65 1.05 -25.88 -18.63
CA LEU A 65 1.12 -25.64 -17.20
C LEU A 65 -0.18 -25.01 -16.67
N CYS A 66 -0.79 -24.07 -17.40
CA CYS A 66 -2.11 -23.51 -17.04
C CYS A 66 -3.21 -24.58 -17.00
N ASP A 67 -3.18 -25.56 -17.91
CA ASP A 67 -4.09 -26.71 -17.89
C ASP A 67 -3.89 -27.57 -16.63
N ILE A 68 -2.64 -27.80 -16.21
CA ILE A 68 -2.27 -28.62 -15.05
C ILE A 68 -2.61 -27.93 -13.72
N TYR A 69 -2.31 -26.64 -13.61
CA TYR A 69 -2.47 -25.85 -12.38
C TYR A 69 -3.87 -25.25 -12.22
N GLY A 70 -4.62 -25.13 -13.31
CA GLY A 70 -5.98 -24.61 -13.33
C GLY A 70 -6.02 -23.08 -13.22
N LEU A 71 -5.62 -22.42 -14.31
CA LEU A 71 -5.82 -20.99 -14.56
C LEU A 71 -6.61 -20.81 -15.86
N PHE A 72 -7.56 -19.89 -15.85
CA PHE A 72 -8.19 -19.43 -17.08
C PHE A 72 -7.18 -18.56 -17.85
N VAL A 73 -7.18 -18.69 -19.17
CA VAL A 73 -6.24 -17.95 -20.03
C VAL A 73 -7.02 -17.12 -21.04
N MET A 74 -6.73 -15.81 -21.04
CA MET A 74 -6.98 -14.94 -22.18
C MET A 74 -5.71 -14.94 -23.04
N ALA A 75 -5.75 -15.71 -24.12
CA ALA A 75 -4.61 -15.89 -25.02
C ALA A 75 -4.64 -14.78 -26.08
N GLU A 76 -3.65 -13.90 -26.04
CA GLU A 76 -3.53 -12.74 -26.90
C GLU A 76 -2.60 -12.94 -28.09
N THR A 77 -3.06 -12.46 -29.24
CA THR A 77 -2.30 -12.50 -30.49
C THR A 77 -1.27 -11.39 -30.52
N ASP A 78 -0.08 -11.68 -31.05
CA ASP A 78 1.00 -10.71 -31.23
C ASP A 78 0.61 -9.66 -32.28
N VAL A 79 -0.15 -8.65 -31.87
CA VAL A 79 -0.59 -7.50 -32.68
C VAL A 79 -0.62 -6.30 -31.75
N GLU A 80 0.38 -5.43 -31.89
CA GLU A 80 0.44 -4.14 -31.23
C GLU A 80 1.09 -3.12 -32.17
N SER A 81 0.40 -2.01 -32.45
CA SER A 81 0.88 -0.93 -33.32
C SER A 81 0.72 0.45 -32.67
N HIS A 82 0.83 0.51 -31.34
CA HIS A 82 0.61 1.70 -30.50
C HIS A 82 1.36 2.93 -31.04
N GLY A 83 2.58 2.75 -31.56
CA GLY A 83 3.42 3.86 -32.05
C GLY A 83 2.76 4.81 -33.06
N PHE A 84 1.70 4.39 -33.78
CA PHE A 84 0.93 5.28 -34.64
C PHE A 84 0.07 6.33 -33.91
N ALA A 85 -0.19 6.16 -32.60
CA ALA A 85 -0.78 7.19 -31.76
C ALA A 85 0.03 8.49 -31.78
N ASN A 86 1.37 8.40 -31.86
CA ASN A 86 2.27 9.56 -31.92
C ASN A 86 2.11 10.39 -33.22
N VAL A 87 1.51 9.81 -34.26
CA VAL A 87 1.20 10.53 -35.51
C VAL A 87 -0.29 10.84 -35.67
N GLY A 88 -1.08 10.64 -34.60
CA GLY A 88 -2.50 10.97 -34.54
C GLY A 88 -3.43 9.99 -35.29
N ASP A 89 -2.94 8.80 -35.64
CA ASP A 89 -3.70 7.81 -36.42
C ASP A 89 -3.38 6.39 -35.95
N ILE A 90 -3.81 6.03 -34.73
CA ILE A 90 -3.53 4.70 -34.16
C ILE A 90 -4.03 3.54 -35.05
N SER A 91 -5.11 3.78 -35.80
CA SER A 91 -5.72 2.80 -36.72
C SER A 91 -5.00 2.67 -38.07
N ARG A 92 -3.93 3.44 -38.33
CA ARG A 92 -3.32 3.59 -39.66
C ARG A 92 -3.13 2.30 -40.45
N ILE A 93 -2.59 1.26 -39.81
CA ILE A 93 -2.37 -0.05 -40.44
C ILE A 93 -3.46 -1.06 -40.09
N THR A 94 -4.21 -0.84 -39.01
CA THR A 94 -5.34 -1.67 -38.61
C THR A 94 -6.56 -1.48 -39.53
N ASP A 95 -6.69 -0.31 -40.15
CA ASP A 95 -7.73 0.01 -41.13
C ASP A 95 -7.21 0.08 -42.58
N ASP A 96 -5.99 -0.40 -42.85
CA ASP A 96 -5.45 -0.51 -44.20
C ASP A 96 -5.60 -1.95 -44.74
N PRO A 97 -6.44 -2.20 -45.77
CA PRO A 97 -6.66 -3.53 -46.33
C PRO A 97 -5.38 -4.20 -46.88
N GLN A 98 -4.31 -3.44 -47.17
CA GLN A 98 -3.04 -4.04 -47.59
C GLN A 98 -2.39 -4.88 -46.48
N TRP A 99 -2.74 -4.61 -45.21
CA TRP A 99 -2.23 -5.31 -44.04
C TRP A 99 -3.12 -6.48 -43.58
N GLU A 100 -4.29 -6.69 -44.21
CA GLU A 100 -5.27 -7.71 -43.80
C GLU A 100 -4.63 -9.09 -43.66
N LYS A 101 -3.84 -9.51 -44.66
CA LYS A 101 -3.17 -10.80 -44.66
C LYS A 101 -2.26 -10.98 -43.43
N VAL A 102 -1.53 -9.93 -43.03
CA VAL A 102 -0.59 -9.97 -41.89
C VAL A 102 -1.35 -10.13 -40.58
N TYR A 103 -2.45 -9.38 -40.40
CA TYR A 103 -3.32 -9.47 -39.22
C TYR A 103 -3.97 -10.84 -39.11
N VAL A 104 -4.62 -11.31 -40.18
CA VAL A 104 -5.30 -12.60 -40.22
C VAL A 104 -4.33 -13.77 -40.01
N GLU A 105 -3.14 -13.74 -40.62
CA GLU A 105 -2.15 -14.82 -40.44
C GLU A 105 -1.73 -14.98 -38.97
N ARG A 106 -1.56 -13.88 -38.23
CA ARG A 106 -1.15 -13.90 -36.81
C ARG A 106 -2.17 -14.63 -35.93
N ILE A 107 -3.46 -14.29 -36.03
CA ILE A 107 -4.51 -14.96 -35.24
C ILE A 107 -4.70 -16.41 -35.68
N VAL A 108 -4.65 -16.69 -36.99
CA VAL A 108 -4.77 -18.06 -37.53
C VAL A 108 -3.66 -18.95 -36.96
N ARG A 109 -2.40 -18.48 -36.99
CA ARG A 109 -1.25 -19.21 -36.43
C ARG A 109 -1.39 -19.43 -34.93
N HIS A 110 -1.81 -18.41 -34.20
CA HIS A 110 -2.00 -18.49 -32.75
C HIS A 110 -3.04 -19.57 -32.38
N ILE A 111 -4.23 -19.51 -32.98
CA ILE A 111 -5.29 -20.51 -32.73
C ILE A 111 -4.84 -21.90 -33.15
N HIS A 112 -4.22 -22.08 -34.32
CA HIS A 112 -3.74 -23.40 -34.75
C HIS A 112 -2.72 -24.01 -33.79
N ALA A 113 -1.86 -23.18 -33.18
CA ALA A 113 -0.88 -23.65 -32.21
C ALA A 113 -1.53 -24.08 -30.88
N GLN A 114 -2.55 -23.37 -30.40
CA GLN A 114 -2.98 -23.45 -29.00
C GLN A 114 -4.45 -23.91 -28.77
N LYS A 115 -5.28 -24.08 -29.80
CA LYS A 115 -6.75 -24.33 -29.68
C LYS A 115 -7.19 -25.56 -28.87
N ASN A 116 -6.28 -26.49 -28.59
CA ASN A 116 -6.60 -27.70 -27.84
C ASN A 116 -6.43 -27.53 -26.32
N HIS A 117 -5.92 -26.38 -25.85
CA HIS A 117 -5.76 -26.12 -24.41
C HIS A 117 -7.09 -25.75 -23.76
N PRO A 118 -7.59 -26.52 -22.77
CA PRO A 118 -8.82 -26.20 -22.06
C PRO A 118 -8.70 -24.97 -21.14
N SER A 119 -7.50 -24.58 -20.75
CA SER A 119 -7.26 -23.35 -19.97
C SER A 119 -7.61 -22.09 -20.76
N ILE A 120 -7.40 -22.09 -22.09
CA ILE A 120 -7.76 -20.97 -22.95
C ILE A 120 -9.29 -20.90 -23.04
N ILE A 121 -9.85 -19.78 -22.60
CA ILE A 121 -11.29 -19.52 -22.66
C ILE A 121 -11.64 -18.30 -23.53
N ILE A 122 -10.66 -17.45 -23.79
CA ILE A 122 -10.80 -16.20 -24.56
C ILE A 122 -9.61 -16.07 -25.51
N TRP A 123 -9.89 -15.74 -26.77
CA TRP A 123 -8.90 -15.25 -27.73
C TRP A 123 -8.91 -13.74 -27.74
N SER A 124 -7.77 -13.10 -27.49
CA SER A 124 -7.61 -11.66 -27.69
C SER A 124 -6.95 -11.38 -29.05
N LEU A 125 -7.52 -10.44 -29.82
CA LEU A 125 -7.07 -10.13 -31.18
C LEU A 125 -5.78 -9.29 -31.21
N GLY A 126 -5.39 -8.68 -30.10
CA GLY A 126 -4.21 -7.81 -29.99
C GLY A 126 -4.39 -6.78 -28.88
N ASN A 127 -3.53 -5.77 -28.88
CA ASN A 127 -3.53 -4.67 -27.92
C ASN A 127 -3.32 -3.32 -28.63
N GLU A 128 -3.93 -2.25 -28.12
CA GLU A 128 -3.65 -0.82 -28.44
C GLU A 128 -3.22 -0.53 -29.90
N SER A 129 -3.97 -1.07 -30.87
CA SER A 129 -3.67 -0.94 -32.31
C SER A 129 -4.75 -0.18 -33.07
N GLY A 130 -5.65 0.51 -32.37
CA GLY A 130 -6.85 1.11 -32.96
C GLY A 130 -7.83 0.06 -33.49
N TYR A 131 -8.82 0.49 -34.25
CA TYR A 131 -9.86 -0.39 -34.80
C TYR A 131 -10.07 -0.13 -36.29
N GLY A 132 -10.39 -1.18 -37.06
CA GLY A 132 -10.44 -1.12 -38.52
C GLY A 132 -10.80 -2.44 -39.22
N CYS A 133 -10.77 -2.43 -40.55
CA CYS A 133 -11.12 -3.59 -41.39
C CYS A 133 -10.33 -4.87 -41.04
N ASN A 134 -9.07 -4.75 -40.61
CA ASN A 134 -8.25 -5.92 -40.32
C ASN A 134 -8.67 -6.63 -39.02
N ILE A 135 -9.20 -5.91 -38.03
CA ILE A 135 -9.76 -6.53 -36.80
C ILE A 135 -11.02 -7.32 -37.14
N ARG A 136 -11.89 -6.79 -38.01
CA ARG A 136 -13.08 -7.52 -38.49
C ARG A 136 -12.69 -8.81 -39.20
N ALA A 137 -11.68 -8.75 -40.07
CA ALA A 137 -11.16 -9.93 -40.76
C ALA A 137 -10.57 -10.96 -39.78
N MET A 138 -9.81 -10.51 -38.77
CA MET A 138 -9.26 -11.38 -37.71
C MET A 138 -10.37 -12.06 -36.91
N TYR A 139 -11.40 -11.32 -36.48
CA TYR A 139 -12.54 -11.87 -35.75
C TYR A 139 -13.23 -12.98 -36.56
N HIS A 140 -13.56 -12.72 -37.83
CA HIS A 140 -14.22 -13.72 -38.67
C HIS A 140 -13.36 -14.97 -38.88
N ALA A 141 -12.05 -14.80 -39.07
CA ALA A 141 -11.12 -15.93 -39.15
C ALA A 141 -11.06 -16.71 -37.82
N ALA A 142 -11.03 -16.01 -36.68
CA ALA A 142 -11.02 -16.63 -35.36
C ALA A 142 -12.28 -17.47 -35.12
N LYS A 143 -13.47 -16.89 -35.34
CA LYS A 143 -14.74 -17.61 -35.16
C LYS A 143 -14.93 -18.76 -36.16
N ALA A 144 -14.37 -18.66 -37.37
CA ALA A 144 -14.40 -19.75 -38.35
C ALA A 144 -13.51 -20.93 -37.94
N LEU A 145 -12.43 -20.68 -37.19
CA LEU A 145 -11.51 -21.71 -36.71
C LEU A 145 -11.92 -22.29 -35.35
N ASP A 146 -12.51 -21.47 -34.48
CA ASP A 146 -12.92 -21.83 -33.13
C ASP A 146 -14.18 -21.04 -32.71
N ASP A 147 -15.33 -21.71 -32.79
CA ASP A 147 -16.61 -21.18 -32.31
C ASP A 147 -16.88 -21.52 -30.83
N THR A 148 -15.96 -22.24 -30.17
CA THR A 148 -16.12 -22.71 -28.79
C THR A 148 -15.68 -21.71 -27.72
N ARG A 149 -14.93 -20.67 -28.12
CA ARG A 149 -14.37 -19.64 -27.24
C ARG A 149 -14.85 -18.23 -27.58
N LEU A 150 -14.74 -17.33 -26.61
CA LEU A 150 -15.06 -15.92 -26.76
C LEU A 150 -13.90 -15.18 -27.43
N VAL A 151 -14.21 -14.10 -28.16
CA VAL A 151 -13.21 -13.19 -28.72
C VAL A 151 -13.24 -11.83 -28.00
N HIS A 152 -12.06 -11.32 -27.68
CA HIS A 152 -11.82 -10.05 -27.01
C HIS A 152 -10.93 -9.14 -27.87
N TYR A 153 -11.20 -7.84 -27.84
CA TYR A 153 -10.30 -6.79 -28.31
C TYR A 153 -10.76 -5.47 -27.71
N GLU A 154 -9.88 -4.74 -27.02
CA GLU A 154 -10.30 -3.58 -26.22
C GLU A 154 -10.76 -2.39 -27.07
N GLU A 155 -10.06 -2.12 -28.18
CA GLU A 155 -10.33 -0.95 -29.02
C GLU A 155 -11.62 -1.09 -29.85
N ASP A 156 -12.28 -2.26 -29.87
CA ASP A 156 -13.64 -2.41 -30.40
C ASP A 156 -14.68 -1.94 -29.36
N ARG A 157 -14.67 -0.63 -29.08
CA ARG A 157 -15.45 0.00 -28.00
C ARG A 157 -16.96 -0.07 -28.20
N ASP A 158 -17.41 -0.17 -29.46
CA ASP A 158 -18.82 -0.38 -29.82
C ASP A 158 -19.21 -1.87 -29.82
N ALA A 159 -18.23 -2.74 -29.56
CA ALA A 159 -18.34 -4.18 -29.63
C ALA A 159 -19.02 -4.66 -30.92
N GLU A 160 -18.54 -4.23 -32.08
CA GLU A 160 -19.06 -4.65 -33.39
C GLU A 160 -18.74 -6.13 -33.67
N VAL A 161 -17.49 -6.53 -33.42
CA VAL A 161 -16.89 -7.82 -33.78
C VAL A 161 -16.10 -8.45 -32.62
N VAL A 162 -16.57 -8.28 -31.39
CA VAL A 162 -16.06 -8.99 -30.19
C VAL A 162 -17.20 -9.62 -29.40
N ASP A 163 -16.90 -10.64 -28.60
CA ASP A 163 -17.86 -11.27 -27.70
C ASP A 163 -17.89 -10.59 -26.31
N ILE A 164 -16.84 -9.83 -25.96
CA ILE A 164 -16.63 -9.20 -24.64
C ILE A 164 -16.38 -7.71 -24.84
N ILE A 165 -17.05 -6.86 -24.06
CA ILE A 165 -16.67 -5.44 -23.96
C ILE A 165 -15.53 -5.32 -22.94
N SER A 166 -14.52 -4.54 -23.27
CA SER A 166 -13.38 -4.28 -22.40
C SER A 166 -13.07 -2.80 -22.34
N THR A 167 -12.33 -2.44 -21.30
CA THR A 167 -11.69 -1.14 -21.16
C THR A 167 -10.35 -1.33 -20.45
N MET A 168 -9.46 -0.35 -20.60
CA MET A 168 -8.23 -0.23 -19.82
C MET A 168 -8.33 0.95 -18.85
N TYR A 169 -7.85 0.76 -17.61
CA TYR A 169 -7.61 1.80 -16.60
C TYR A 169 -8.79 2.74 -16.29
N THR A 170 -10.02 2.27 -16.49
CA THR A 170 -11.22 3.06 -16.18
C THR A 170 -11.29 3.36 -14.69
N ARG A 171 -11.38 4.64 -14.33
CA ARG A 171 -11.42 5.14 -12.94
C ARG A 171 -12.60 4.55 -12.17
N VAL A 172 -12.46 4.37 -10.85
CA VAL A 172 -13.49 3.71 -10.00
C VAL A 172 -14.92 4.27 -10.20
N PRO A 173 -15.18 5.60 -10.20
CA PRO A 173 -16.54 6.12 -10.41
C PRO A 173 -17.11 5.75 -11.78
N LEU A 174 -16.29 5.89 -12.83
CA LEU A 174 -16.67 5.52 -14.20
C LEU A 174 -16.82 4.00 -14.37
N MET A 175 -16.08 3.21 -13.60
CA MET A 175 -16.24 1.76 -13.57
C MET A 175 -17.60 1.36 -12.97
N ASN A 176 -18.08 2.09 -11.96
CA ASN A 176 -19.42 1.88 -11.44
C ASN A 176 -20.49 2.23 -12.49
N GLU A 177 -20.35 3.36 -13.20
CA GLU A 177 -21.24 3.71 -14.32
C GLU A 177 -21.18 2.65 -15.42
N PHE A 178 -19.98 2.16 -15.73
CA PHE A 178 -19.78 1.08 -16.70
C PHE A 178 -20.58 -0.16 -16.32
N GLY A 179 -20.74 -0.49 -15.04
CA GLY A 179 -21.59 -1.61 -14.57
C GLY A 179 -23.10 -1.32 -14.63
N GLU A 180 -23.53 -0.09 -14.41
CA GLU A 180 -24.94 0.30 -14.27
C GLU A 180 -25.75 0.22 -15.56
N TYR A 181 -25.13 0.49 -16.71
CA TYR A 181 -25.82 0.47 -18.00
C TYR A 181 -25.81 -0.94 -18.62
N PRO A 182 -26.96 -1.55 -18.95
CA PRO A 182 -27.00 -2.89 -19.53
C PRO A 182 -26.35 -2.98 -20.93
N HIS A 183 -25.74 -4.12 -21.23
CA HIS A 183 -25.28 -4.46 -22.59
C HIS A 183 -25.50 -5.97 -22.85
N PRO A 184 -25.80 -6.40 -24.09
CA PRO A 184 -25.98 -7.83 -24.41
C PRO A 184 -24.69 -8.68 -24.35
N LYS A 185 -23.56 -8.12 -23.91
CA LYS A 185 -22.25 -8.78 -23.85
C LYS A 185 -21.62 -8.60 -22.47
N PRO A 186 -20.87 -9.58 -21.97
CA PRO A 186 -20.16 -9.46 -20.70
C PRO A 186 -19.05 -8.43 -20.79
N ARG A 187 -18.62 -7.97 -19.62
CA ARG A 187 -17.55 -6.99 -19.46
C ARG A 187 -16.37 -7.61 -18.74
N ILE A 188 -15.18 -7.41 -19.27
CA ILE A 188 -13.93 -7.85 -18.64
C ILE A 188 -12.92 -6.74 -18.83
N ILE A 189 -12.30 -6.29 -17.75
CA ILE A 189 -11.34 -5.19 -17.78
C ILE A 189 -9.97 -5.78 -18.06
N CYS A 190 -9.43 -5.57 -19.26
CA CYS A 190 -8.18 -6.21 -19.65
C CYS A 190 -6.96 -5.63 -18.94
N GLU A 191 -7.02 -4.39 -18.44
CA GLU A 191 -5.98 -3.78 -17.60
C GLU A 191 -6.59 -2.82 -16.57
N TYR A 192 -6.21 -2.96 -15.30
CA TYR A 192 -6.53 -2.00 -14.23
C TYR A 192 -5.47 -2.02 -13.13
N ALA A 193 -5.57 -1.08 -12.19
CA ALA A 193 -4.74 -1.03 -10.98
C ALA A 193 -3.24 -1.17 -11.28
N HIS A 194 -2.69 -0.23 -12.05
CA HIS A 194 -1.28 -0.21 -12.44
C HIS A 194 -0.37 -0.29 -11.19
N ALA A 195 0.42 -1.37 -11.11
CA ALA A 195 1.12 -1.81 -9.91
C ALA A 195 2.56 -1.26 -9.81
N MET A 196 2.87 -0.22 -10.58
CA MET A 196 4.19 0.43 -10.60
C MET A 196 4.61 0.95 -9.23
N GLY A 197 5.80 0.53 -8.81
CA GLY A 197 6.43 0.95 -7.58
C GLY A 197 5.63 0.60 -6.32
N ASN A 198 5.47 1.58 -5.43
CA ASN A 198 4.63 1.41 -4.24
C ASN A 198 3.15 1.54 -4.63
N GLY A 199 2.53 0.40 -4.92
CA GLY A 199 1.15 0.30 -5.37
C GLY A 199 0.74 -1.14 -5.68
N PRO A 200 -0.46 -1.34 -6.24
CA PRO A 200 -1.50 -0.33 -6.45
C PRO A 200 -2.35 -0.11 -5.18
N GLY A 201 -2.84 1.11 -4.99
CA GLY A 201 -3.91 1.45 -4.06
C GLY A 201 -5.30 1.37 -4.73
N GLY A 202 -6.36 1.31 -3.93
CA GLY A 202 -7.75 1.36 -4.41
C GLY A 202 -8.34 0.03 -4.87
N LEU A 203 -7.62 -1.09 -4.66
CA LEU A 203 -8.06 -2.43 -5.08
C LEU A 203 -9.40 -2.83 -4.46
N THR A 204 -9.65 -2.45 -3.21
CA THR A 204 -10.90 -2.77 -2.51
C THR A 204 -12.09 -2.08 -3.16
N GLU A 205 -11.94 -0.82 -3.55
CA GLU A 205 -12.98 -0.01 -4.17
C GLU A 205 -13.35 -0.56 -5.56
N TYR A 206 -12.36 -0.92 -6.37
CA TYR A 206 -12.60 -1.65 -7.62
C TYR A 206 -13.34 -2.97 -7.37
N GLN A 207 -12.87 -3.78 -6.43
CA GLN A 207 -13.48 -5.08 -6.16
C GLN A 207 -14.94 -4.96 -5.68
N ASN A 208 -15.26 -3.92 -4.91
CA ASN A 208 -16.62 -3.62 -4.49
C ASN A 208 -17.52 -3.28 -5.70
N VAL A 209 -17.01 -2.54 -6.69
CA VAL A 209 -17.74 -2.27 -7.94
C VAL A 209 -17.95 -3.57 -8.72
N PHE A 210 -16.93 -4.41 -8.86
CA PHE A 210 -17.04 -5.68 -9.57
C PHE A 210 -18.07 -6.62 -8.93
N TYR A 211 -18.11 -6.70 -7.60
CA TYR A 211 -19.11 -7.52 -6.90
C TYR A 211 -20.52 -6.91 -6.89
N LYS A 212 -20.67 -5.62 -7.17
CA LYS A 212 -21.98 -4.96 -7.29
C LYS A 212 -22.65 -5.28 -8.63
N HIS A 213 -21.86 -5.48 -9.69
CA HIS A 213 -22.35 -5.57 -11.07
C HIS A 213 -21.98 -6.89 -11.72
N ASP A 214 -22.92 -7.84 -11.76
CA ASP A 214 -22.69 -9.18 -12.32
C ASP A 214 -22.16 -9.18 -13.75
N CYS A 215 -22.47 -8.14 -14.55
CA CYS A 215 -22.01 -8.00 -15.92
C CYS A 215 -20.49 -7.79 -16.04
N ILE A 216 -19.82 -7.29 -14.99
CA ILE A 216 -18.36 -7.17 -14.91
C ILE A 216 -17.83 -8.50 -14.38
N GLN A 217 -17.45 -9.38 -15.31
CA GLN A 217 -17.08 -10.76 -15.01
C GLN A 217 -15.58 -11.02 -15.07
N GLY A 218 -14.76 -9.98 -15.11
CA GLY A 218 -13.32 -10.15 -15.00
C GLY A 218 -12.54 -8.86 -14.96
N HIS A 219 -11.33 -8.97 -14.44
CA HIS A 219 -10.36 -7.88 -14.34
C HIS A 219 -8.95 -8.45 -14.32
N TYR A 220 -7.99 -7.72 -14.90
CA TYR A 220 -6.58 -8.12 -14.94
C TYR A 220 -5.69 -6.98 -14.45
N VAL A 221 -5.02 -7.18 -13.31
CA VAL A 221 -4.06 -6.20 -12.79
C VAL A 221 -2.91 -6.04 -13.79
N TRP A 222 -2.46 -4.81 -14.01
CA TRP A 222 -1.23 -4.51 -14.73
C TRP A 222 -0.08 -4.24 -13.76
N GLU A 223 0.96 -5.07 -13.66
CA GLU A 223 1.09 -6.41 -14.23
C GLU A 223 1.73 -7.40 -13.24
N TRP A 224 2.11 -8.60 -13.72
CA TRP A 224 2.61 -9.66 -12.86
C TRP A 224 3.99 -9.36 -12.29
N CYS A 225 4.96 -8.99 -13.12
CA CYS A 225 6.39 -8.97 -12.76
C CYS A 225 7.12 -7.75 -13.34
N ASP A 226 7.95 -7.11 -12.53
CA ASP A 226 8.87 -6.07 -12.99
C ASP A 226 9.81 -6.60 -14.08
N HIS A 227 10.15 -5.76 -15.06
CA HIS A 227 11.04 -6.04 -16.19
C HIS A 227 12.47 -5.50 -16.00
N GLY A 228 12.94 -5.44 -14.75
CA GLY A 228 14.32 -5.08 -14.44
C GLY A 228 15.31 -6.18 -14.81
N ILE A 229 16.47 -5.79 -15.36
CA ILE A 229 17.56 -6.70 -15.67
C ILE A 229 18.59 -6.66 -14.54
N GLN A 230 18.87 -7.81 -13.95
CA GLN A 230 19.80 -7.93 -12.84
C GLN A 230 21.21 -7.45 -13.23
N ALA A 231 21.77 -6.61 -12.38
CA ALA A 231 23.14 -6.16 -12.39
C ALA A 231 23.77 -6.35 -11.00
N GLN A 232 25.09 -6.15 -10.93
CA GLN A 232 25.84 -6.08 -9.69
C GLN A 232 26.65 -4.78 -9.67
N ASP A 233 26.73 -4.14 -8.51
CA ASP A 233 27.64 -3.01 -8.30
C ASP A 233 29.08 -3.49 -7.99
N ASP A 234 30.00 -2.55 -7.82
CA ASP A 234 31.42 -2.85 -7.51
C ASP A 234 31.62 -3.59 -6.18
N ASN A 235 30.64 -3.55 -5.29
CA ASN A 235 30.64 -4.24 -3.99
C ASN A 235 29.95 -5.62 -4.06
N GLY A 236 29.41 -6.00 -5.22
CA GLY A 236 28.69 -7.25 -5.43
C GLY A 236 27.22 -7.22 -5.01
N ASN A 237 26.66 -6.06 -4.67
CA ASN A 237 25.25 -5.93 -4.36
C ASN A 237 24.41 -6.05 -5.62
N VAL A 238 23.31 -6.80 -5.53
CA VAL A 238 22.36 -6.96 -6.63
C VAL A 238 21.47 -5.73 -6.73
N TRP A 239 21.33 -5.21 -7.94
CA TRP A 239 20.36 -4.17 -8.30
C TRP A 239 19.78 -4.47 -9.70
N TYR A 240 18.79 -3.70 -10.14
CA TYR A 240 18.11 -3.94 -11.41
C TYR A 240 18.19 -2.71 -12.31
N LYS A 241 18.69 -2.93 -13.53
CA LYS A 241 18.72 -1.95 -14.60
C LYS A 241 17.38 -1.87 -15.31
N PHE A 242 17.03 -0.68 -15.78
CA PHE A 242 15.85 -0.40 -16.60
C PHE A 242 16.19 0.64 -17.69
N GLY A 243 15.18 1.23 -18.34
CA GLY A 243 15.36 2.09 -19.52
C GLY A 243 16.37 3.22 -19.28
N GLY A 244 17.33 3.38 -20.21
CA GLY A 244 18.42 4.35 -20.13
C GLY A 244 19.73 3.82 -19.56
N ASP A 245 19.73 2.73 -18.78
CA ASP A 245 20.94 2.18 -18.16
C ASP A 245 21.89 1.46 -19.13
N TYR A 246 21.47 1.29 -20.39
CA TYR A 246 22.26 0.71 -21.47
C TYR A 246 22.72 1.75 -22.50
N GLY A 247 22.50 3.04 -22.23
CA GLY A 247 22.75 4.12 -23.20
C GLY A 247 21.73 4.15 -24.35
N ASP A 248 20.60 3.46 -24.17
CA ASP A 248 19.47 3.42 -25.09
C ASP A 248 18.69 4.74 -25.09
N TYR A 249 18.39 5.24 -26.29
CA TYR A 249 17.61 6.45 -26.50
C TYR A 249 16.81 6.37 -27.82
N PRO A 250 15.51 6.69 -27.85
CA PRO A 250 14.67 7.08 -26.70
C PRO A 250 14.41 5.91 -25.73
N ASN A 251 14.02 6.22 -24.49
CA ASN A 251 13.59 5.24 -23.48
C ASN A 251 12.48 5.82 -22.58
N ASN A 252 11.74 4.95 -21.89
CA ASN A 252 10.67 5.29 -20.95
C ASN A 252 11.04 5.02 -19.48
N TYR A 253 12.34 4.99 -19.19
CA TYR A 253 12.85 4.91 -17.81
C TYR A 253 12.29 3.71 -17.01
N ASN A 254 11.89 3.91 -15.75
CA ASN A 254 11.37 2.86 -14.86
C ASN A 254 9.91 2.43 -15.13
N PHE A 255 9.27 2.90 -16.20
CA PHE A 255 7.89 2.51 -16.56
C PHE A 255 7.71 1.02 -16.90
N CYS A 256 8.79 0.23 -16.84
CA CYS A 256 8.80 -1.22 -16.97
C CYS A 256 8.93 -1.95 -15.62
N LEU A 257 8.83 -1.22 -14.50
CA LEU A 257 8.83 -1.74 -13.13
C LEU A 257 7.43 -1.64 -12.52
N ASP A 258 6.51 -2.34 -13.14
CA ASP A 258 5.06 -2.30 -12.95
C ASP A 258 4.47 -3.63 -12.43
N GLY A 259 5.29 -4.45 -11.76
CA GLY A 259 4.90 -5.76 -11.28
C GLY A 259 4.33 -5.79 -9.86
N LEU A 260 3.34 -6.67 -9.67
CA LEU A 260 2.94 -7.16 -8.34
C LEU A 260 4.06 -7.96 -7.64
N ILE A 261 5.01 -8.49 -8.40
CA ILE A 261 6.25 -9.11 -7.90
C ILE A 261 7.48 -8.44 -8.52
N TYR A 262 8.57 -8.45 -7.77
CA TYR A 262 9.86 -7.95 -8.25
C TYR A 262 10.47 -8.86 -9.32
N SER A 263 11.50 -8.36 -10.00
CA SER A 263 12.17 -9.05 -11.12
C SER A 263 12.69 -10.46 -10.77
N ASP A 264 12.98 -10.77 -9.50
CA ASP A 264 13.36 -12.11 -9.01
C ASP A 264 12.20 -13.02 -8.56
N GLN A 265 10.96 -12.61 -8.83
CA GLN A 265 9.71 -13.23 -8.37
C GLN A 265 9.50 -13.18 -6.86
N THR A 266 10.13 -12.23 -6.16
CA THR A 266 9.78 -11.92 -4.77
C THR A 266 8.43 -11.20 -4.73
N PRO A 267 7.42 -11.71 -3.99
CA PRO A 267 6.13 -11.06 -3.86
C PRO A 267 6.22 -9.66 -3.23
N GLY A 268 5.73 -8.64 -3.95
CA GLY A 268 5.62 -7.29 -3.44
C GLY A 268 4.44 -7.09 -2.48
N PRO A 269 4.36 -5.94 -1.80
CA PRO A 269 3.22 -5.58 -0.94
C PRO A 269 1.88 -5.57 -1.69
N GLY A 270 1.84 -5.07 -2.93
CA GLY A 270 0.65 -5.04 -3.77
C GLY A 270 0.02 -6.42 -4.00
N LEU A 271 0.84 -7.47 -4.18
CA LEU A 271 0.34 -8.84 -4.34
C LEU A 271 -0.32 -9.39 -3.07
N LYS A 272 0.21 -9.03 -1.90
CA LYS A 272 -0.36 -9.44 -0.60
C LYS A 272 -1.71 -8.78 -0.38
N GLU A 273 -1.84 -7.49 -0.73
CA GLU A 273 -3.12 -6.78 -0.70
C GLU A 273 -4.11 -7.40 -1.70
N TYR A 274 -3.70 -7.61 -2.95
CA TYR A 274 -4.57 -8.19 -3.97
C TYR A 274 -5.10 -9.57 -3.56
N LYS A 275 -4.23 -10.45 -3.02
CA LYS A 275 -4.62 -11.77 -2.47
C LYS A 275 -5.78 -11.65 -1.48
N GLN A 276 -5.71 -10.69 -0.57
CA GLN A 276 -6.72 -10.49 0.46
C GLN A 276 -8.02 -9.92 -0.13
N VAL A 277 -7.90 -8.93 -1.03
CA VAL A 277 -9.03 -8.29 -1.71
C VAL A 277 -9.85 -9.29 -2.54
N ILE A 278 -9.20 -10.22 -3.25
CA ILE A 278 -9.88 -11.22 -4.08
C ILE A 278 -10.15 -12.56 -3.36
N ALA A 279 -9.90 -12.63 -2.06
CA ALA A 279 -10.03 -13.87 -1.30
C ALA A 279 -11.41 -14.55 -1.52
N PRO A 280 -11.44 -15.86 -1.84
CA PRO A 280 -12.67 -16.54 -2.24
C PRO A 280 -13.58 -16.95 -1.08
N VAL A 281 -13.12 -16.83 0.16
CA VAL A 281 -13.92 -17.09 1.36
C VAL A 281 -14.01 -15.80 2.16
N LYS A 282 -15.16 -15.14 2.11
CA LYS A 282 -15.38 -13.86 2.78
C LYS A 282 -16.03 -14.08 4.14
N ILE A 283 -15.60 -13.31 5.14
CA ILE A 283 -16.21 -13.27 6.47
C ILE A 283 -16.75 -11.88 6.71
N HIS A 284 -18.00 -11.80 7.15
CA HIS A 284 -18.71 -10.56 7.43
C HIS A 284 -19.22 -10.55 8.86
N ALA A 285 -19.13 -9.41 9.53
CA ALA A 285 -19.74 -9.21 10.84
C ALA A 285 -21.24 -8.91 10.69
N LEU A 286 -22.09 -9.60 11.47
CA LEU A 286 -23.52 -9.30 11.58
C LEU A 286 -23.83 -8.62 12.92
N ASP A 287 -23.46 -9.26 14.02
CA ASP A 287 -23.53 -8.72 15.38
C ASP A 287 -22.34 -9.23 16.21
N LEU A 288 -21.30 -8.42 16.31
CA LEU A 288 -20.08 -8.75 17.04
C LEU A 288 -20.29 -8.84 18.55
N THR A 289 -21.33 -8.21 19.12
CA THR A 289 -21.58 -8.29 20.57
C THR A 289 -22.09 -9.68 20.97
N ARG A 290 -22.72 -10.37 20.01
CA ARG A 290 -23.24 -11.73 20.16
C ARG A 290 -22.37 -12.78 19.48
N GLY A 291 -21.27 -12.39 18.82
CA GLY A 291 -20.42 -13.30 18.06
C GLY A 291 -21.06 -13.83 16.77
N GLU A 292 -22.03 -13.10 16.22
CA GLU A 292 -22.75 -13.48 15.00
C GLU A 292 -22.03 -12.93 13.76
N LEU A 293 -21.61 -13.83 12.90
CA LEU A 293 -20.91 -13.58 11.65
C LEU A 293 -21.63 -14.27 10.48
N LYS A 294 -21.16 -13.99 9.27
CA LYS A 294 -21.56 -14.70 8.05
C LYS A 294 -20.33 -15.10 7.27
N VAL A 295 -20.29 -16.35 6.80
CA VAL A 295 -19.32 -16.80 5.81
C VAL A 295 -19.98 -16.79 4.43
N GLU A 296 -19.26 -16.33 3.43
CA GLU A 296 -19.68 -16.30 2.04
C GLU A 296 -18.65 -17.03 1.18
N ASN A 297 -19.14 -18.00 0.40
CA ASN A 297 -18.36 -18.77 -0.55
C ASN A 297 -18.43 -18.12 -1.93
N LYS A 298 -17.35 -17.48 -2.38
CA LYS A 298 -17.21 -16.89 -3.72
C LYS A 298 -16.61 -17.87 -4.74
N LEU A 299 -16.39 -19.14 -4.39
CA LEU A 299 -16.02 -20.18 -5.36
C LEU A 299 -17.23 -20.63 -6.16
N TRP A 300 -17.01 -21.00 -7.43
CA TRP A 300 -18.10 -21.34 -8.36
C TRP A 300 -18.37 -22.84 -8.51
N PHE A 301 -17.40 -23.68 -8.16
CA PHE A 301 -17.46 -25.13 -8.38
C PHE A 301 -17.19 -25.96 -7.12
N THR A 302 -16.77 -25.35 -6.02
CA THR A 302 -16.31 -26.07 -4.81
C THR A 302 -17.04 -25.57 -3.56
N THR A 303 -17.43 -26.48 -2.69
CA THR A 303 -17.94 -26.17 -1.34
C THR A 303 -16.79 -25.68 -0.43
N LEU A 304 -17.12 -25.22 0.77
CA LEU A 304 -16.09 -24.85 1.77
C LEU A 304 -15.66 -26.02 2.69
N ASP A 305 -16.00 -27.26 2.35
CA ASP A 305 -15.70 -28.44 3.19
C ASP A 305 -14.21 -28.73 3.37
N ASP A 306 -13.35 -28.12 2.55
CA ASP A 306 -11.88 -28.22 2.63
C ASP A 306 -11.23 -26.97 3.25
N TYR A 307 -12.03 -26.13 3.91
CA TYR A 307 -11.56 -24.90 4.53
C TYR A 307 -11.83 -24.91 6.05
N THR A 308 -10.94 -24.27 6.79
CA THR A 308 -11.03 -24.12 8.26
C THR A 308 -10.77 -22.67 8.65
N LEU A 309 -11.61 -22.14 9.52
CA LEU A 309 -11.43 -20.85 10.16
C LEU A 309 -10.68 -21.02 11.48
N HIS A 310 -9.63 -20.23 11.68
CA HIS A 310 -8.92 -20.09 12.95
C HIS A 310 -9.23 -18.71 13.51
N ALA A 311 -10.14 -18.66 14.48
CA ALA A 311 -10.56 -17.45 15.16
C ALA A 311 -9.77 -17.25 16.45
N GLU A 312 -9.23 -16.05 16.65
CA GLU A 312 -8.52 -15.64 17.86
C GLU A 312 -9.12 -14.34 18.40
N VAL A 313 -9.44 -14.29 19.68
CA VAL A 313 -9.76 -13.05 20.38
C VAL A 313 -8.48 -12.49 20.98
N ARG A 314 -8.03 -11.36 20.44
CA ARG A 314 -6.76 -10.71 20.76
C ARG A 314 -6.99 -9.42 21.53
N VAL A 315 -6.24 -9.23 22.60
CA VAL A 315 -6.29 -8.05 23.47
C VAL A 315 -4.88 -7.56 23.70
N GLU A 316 -4.51 -6.46 23.04
CA GLU A 316 -3.17 -5.84 23.13
C GLU A 316 -2.02 -6.88 23.06
N GLY A 317 -1.99 -7.71 22.03
CA GLY A 317 -0.97 -8.74 21.82
C GLY A 317 -1.18 -10.07 22.58
N GLU A 318 -2.13 -10.13 23.50
CA GLU A 318 -2.48 -11.34 24.25
C GLU A 318 -3.62 -12.10 23.54
N THR A 319 -3.55 -13.44 23.50
CA THR A 319 -4.66 -14.27 23.00
C THR A 319 -5.52 -14.74 24.17
N LEU A 320 -6.75 -14.24 24.25
CA LEU A 320 -7.70 -14.62 25.32
C LEU A 320 -8.48 -15.90 25.01
N ALA A 321 -8.80 -16.12 23.74
CA ALA A 321 -9.53 -17.30 23.30
C ALA A 321 -9.16 -17.65 21.86
N THR A 322 -9.20 -18.95 21.55
CA THR A 322 -9.00 -19.48 20.21
C THR A 322 -10.13 -20.45 19.87
N GLN A 323 -10.63 -20.40 18.64
CA GLN A 323 -11.63 -21.34 18.15
C GLN A 323 -11.29 -21.78 16.73
N GLN A 324 -11.29 -23.09 16.50
CA GLN A 324 -11.22 -23.65 15.15
C GLN A 324 -12.62 -24.04 14.70
N ILE A 325 -13.02 -23.57 13.53
CA ILE A 325 -14.34 -23.83 12.96
C ILE A 325 -14.17 -24.41 11.58
N LYS A 326 -14.52 -25.69 11.47
CA LYS A 326 -14.57 -26.38 10.20
C LYS A 326 -15.80 -25.91 9.44
N LEU A 327 -15.60 -25.36 8.25
CA LEU A 327 -16.71 -25.01 7.37
C LEU A 327 -17.29 -26.29 6.76
N ARG A 328 -18.62 -26.39 6.75
CA ARG A 328 -19.35 -27.56 6.23
C ARG A 328 -20.56 -27.12 5.42
N ASP A 329 -20.78 -27.79 4.31
CA ASP A 329 -21.98 -27.68 3.47
C ASP A 329 -22.28 -26.26 2.96
N VAL A 330 -21.28 -25.37 2.92
CA VAL A 330 -21.42 -24.04 2.31
C VAL A 330 -21.22 -24.19 0.80
N ALA A 331 -22.34 -24.26 0.07
CA ALA A 331 -22.37 -24.47 -1.38
C ALA A 331 -21.63 -23.36 -2.16
N PRO A 332 -21.19 -23.62 -3.40
CA PRO A 332 -20.62 -22.59 -4.27
C PRO A 332 -21.56 -21.39 -4.46
N ASN A 333 -21.04 -20.16 -4.45
CA ASN A 333 -21.81 -18.90 -4.53
C ASN A 333 -22.98 -18.83 -3.55
N SER A 334 -22.74 -19.21 -2.29
CA SER A 334 -23.75 -19.14 -1.24
C SER A 334 -23.15 -18.62 0.06
N GLU A 335 -24.02 -18.37 1.02
CA GLU A 335 -23.66 -17.87 2.34
C GLU A 335 -24.24 -18.75 3.44
N ALA A 336 -23.57 -18.76 4.59
CA ALA A 336 -24.03 -19.46 5.78
C ALA A 336 -23.77 -18.62 7.04
N PRO A 337 -24.67 -18.69 8.04
CA PRO A 337 -24.42 -18.06 9.32
C PRO A 337 -23.24 -18.73 10.03
N LEU A 338 -22.47 -17.94 10.77
CA LEU A 338 -21.34 -18.39 11.56
C LEU A 338 -21.47 -17.81 12.97
N GLN A 339 -21.24 -18.65 13.97
CA GLN A 339 -21.30 -18.26 15.38
C GLN A 339 -19.94 -18.49 16.03
N ILE A 340 -19.39 -17.43 16.64
CA ILE A 340 -18.17 -17.49 17.46
C ILE A 340 -18.57 -17.41 18.92
N THR A 341 -17.87 -18.18 19.77
CA THR A 341 -17.97 -18.01 21.22
C THR A 341 -16.98 -16.94 21.67
N LEU A 342 -17.50 -15.84 22.23
CA LEU A 342 -16.67 -14.74 22.72
C LEU A 342 -16.36 -14.91 24.21
N PRO A 343 -15.11 -14.69 24.65
CA PRO A 343 -14.77 -14.67 26.07
C PRO A 343 -15.28 -13.38 26.73
N GLN A 344 -15.23 -13.34 28.06
CA GLN A 344 -15.38 -12.08 28.78
C GLN A 344 -14.19 -11.17 28.48
N LEU A 345 -14.47 -9.96 28.00
CA LEU A 345 -13.44 -8.97 27.67
C LEU A 345 -13.15 -8.07 28.89
N ASP A 346 -11.88 -7.75 29.11
CA ASP A 346 -11.47 -6.75 30.09
C ASP A 346 -11.57 -5.32 29.53
N ALA A 347 -10.95 -4.34 30.18
CA ALA A 347 -11.05 -2.93 29.78
C ALA A 347 -10.24 -2.55 28.52
N ARG A 348 -9.26 -3.37 28.10
CA ARG A 348 -8.35 -3.08 26.99
C ARG A 348 -9.04 -3.19 25.62
N GLU A 349 -8.38 -2.70 24.58
CA GLU A 349 -8.84 -2.84 23.19
C GLU A 349 -8.80 -4.32 22.76
N ALA A 350 -9.88 -4.78 22.12
CA ALA A 350 -10.03 -6.18 21.73
C ALA A 350 -10.44 -6.33 20.26
N PHE A 351 -9.85 -7.32 19.60
CA PHE A 351 -10.12 -7.70 18.23
C PHE A 351 -10.46 -9.18 18.10
N LEU A 352 -11.33 -9.50 17.15
CA LEU A 352 -11.51 -10.85 16.63
C LEU A 352 -10.72 -10.98 15.33
N ASN A 353 -9.66 -11.79 15.36
CA ASN A 353 -8.87 -12.14 14.19
C ASN A 353 -9.34 -13.49 13.65
N ILE A 354 -9.56 -13.61 12.34
CA ILE A 354 -9.96 -14.86 11.70
C ILE A 354 -9.02 -15.12 10.53
N THR A 355 -8.28 -16.22 10.58
CA THR A 355 -7.50 -16.71 9.44
C THR A 355 -8.24 -17.87 8.77
N VAL A 356 -8.42 -17.79 7.45
CA VAL A 356 -8.98 -18.87 6.64
C VAL A 356 -7.84 -19.70 6.06
N THR A 357 -7.88 -21.01 6.26
CA THR A 357 -6.90 -21.95 5.70
C THR A 357 -7.57 -22.99 4.83
N LYS A 358 -6.84 -23.49 3.83
CA LYS A 358 -7.23 -24.67 3.05
C LYS A 358 -6.55 -25.89 3.64
N ASP A 359 -7.32 -26.91 4.01
CA ASP A 359 -6.81 -28.06 4.76
C ASP A 359 -5.94 -28.95 3.88
N SER A 360 -6.40 -29.28 2.66
CA SER A 360 -5.68 -30.17 1.76
C SER A 360 -4.48 -29.50 1.07
N ARG A 361 -3.45 -30.31 0.81
CA ARG A 361 -2.33 -29.95 -0.06
C ARG A 361 -2.80 -29.88 -1.51
N THR A 362 -2.27 -28.92 -2.27
CA THR A 362 -2.49 -28.79 -3.71
C THR A 362 -1.17 -28.94 -4.48
N ARG A 363 -1.22 -28.81 -5.82
CA ARG A 363 0.01 -28.76 -6.64
C ARG A 363 0.85 -27.50 -6.37
N TYR A 364 0.22 -26.46 -5.85
CA TYR A 364 0.81 -25.13 -5.70
C TYR A 364 0.86 -24.67 -4.25
N SER A 365 0.41 -25.45 -3.28
CA SER A 365 0.43 -25.05 -1.87
C SER A 365 0.48 -26.25 -0.95
N GLU A 366 1.14 -26.10 0.19
CA GLU A 366 1.11 -27.10 1.26
C GLU A 366 -0.27 -27.17 1.95
N ALA A 367 -0.49 -28.24 2.72
CA ALA A 367 -1.68 -28.37 3.56
C ALA A 367 -1.70 -27.26 4.62
N GLY A 368 -2.88 -26.70 4.91
CA GLY A 368 -3.03 -25.57 5.83
C GLY A 368 -2.66 -24.20 5.24
N HIS A 369 -2.54 -24.08 3.91
CA HIS A 369 -2.19 -22.81 3.26
C HIS A 369 -3.18 -21.70 3.62
N SER A 370 -2.65 -20.53 3.98
CA SER A 370 -3.47 -19.36 4.33
C SER A 370 -4.10 -18.74 3.08
N ILE A 371 -5.42 -18.57 3.12
CA ILE A 371 -6.25 -18.06 2.04
C ILE A 371 -6.56 -16.57 2.25
N ALA A 372 -6.93 -16.20 3.48
CA ALA A 372 -7.36 -14.86 3.83
C ALA A 372 -7.25 -14.62 5.35
N THR A 373 -7.18 -13.35 5.73
CA THR A 373 -7.23 -12.91 7.13
C THR A 373 -8.27 -11.80 7.28
N TYR A 374 -9.07 -11.85 8.34
CA TYR A 374 -10.04 -10.83 8.69
C TYR A 374 -9.81 -10.36 10.13
N GLN A 375 -10.08 -9.10 10.40
CA GLN A 375 -10.05 -8.56 11.75
C GLN A 375 -11.28 -7.69 11.98
N PHE A 376 -11.93 -7.88 13.12
CA PHE A 376 -13.10 -7.11 13.53
C PHE A 376 -12.86 -6.49 14.91
N PRO A 377 -13.13 -5.19 15.11
CA PRO A 377 -13.05 -4.58 16.44
C PRO A 377 -14.18 -5.11 17.32
N LEU A 378 -13.84 -5.74 18.44
CA LEU A 378 -14.83 -6.24 19.42
C LEU A 378 -15.12 -5.21 20.51
N LYS A 379 -14.08 -4.50 20.96
CA LYS A 379 -14.19 -3.52 22.05
C LYS A 379 -13.11 -2.46 21.92
N GLU A 380 -13.50 -1.21 22.12
CA GLU A 380 -12.57 -0.09 22.27
C GLU A 380 -11.87 -0.13 23.64
N ASN A 381 -10.71 0.53 23.73
CA ASN A 381 -10.03 0.68 25.02
C ASN A 381 -10.85 1.59 25.96
N THR A 382 -11.23 1.02 27.10
CA THR A 382 -11.98 1.67 28.19
C THR A 382 -11.18 1.71 29.49
N ALA A 383 -9.94 1.22 29.48
CA ALA A 383 -9.06 1.25 30.64
C ALA A 383 -8.85 2.71 31.07
N GLN A 384 -8.91 2.96 32.38
CA GLN A 384 -8.54 4.25 32.93
C GLN A 384 -7.02 4.27 33.06
N PRO A 385 -6.31 5.05 32.24
CA PRO A 385 -4.87 5.10 32.33
C PRO A 385 -4.48 5.71 33.68
N VAL A 386 -3.45 5.16 34.30
CA VAL A 386 -2.92 5.69 35.56
C VAL A 386 -1.90 6.79 35.21
N PRO A 387 -1.89 7.94 35.90
CA PRO A 387 -0.88 8.97 35.68
C PRO A 387 0.53 8.37 35.76
N PHE A 388 1.35 8.65 34.75
CA PHE A 388 2.77 8.33 34.81
C PHE A 388 3.43 9.15 35.92
N ALA A 389 4.08 8.48 36.88
CA ALA A 389 4.73 9.12 38.01
C ALA A 389 5.92 8.28 38.50
N PRO A 390 7.11 8.38 37.86
CA PRO A 390 8.26 7.61 38.28
C PRO A 390 8.86 8.14 39.60
N ASN A 391 9.37 7.23 40.42
CA ASN A 391 9.90 7.52 41.76
C ASN A 391 11.14 8.44 41.78
N ASN A 392 11.77 8.67 40.63
CA ASN A 392 13.05 9.39 40.51
C ASN A 392 12.91 10.81 39.94
N ALA A 393 11.69 11.32 39.78
CA ALA A 393 11.47 12.68 39.28
C ALA A 393 12.17 13.73 40.17
N ARG A 394 12.93 14.63 39.55
CA ARG A 394 13.62 15.73 40.22
C ARG A 394 13.17 17.07 39.64
N PRO A 395 13.11 18.15 40.43
CA PRO A 395 12.75 19.46 39.92
C PRO A 395 13.58 19.84 38.69
N LEU A 396 12.91 20.35 37.66
CA LEU A 396 13.58 20.80 36.45
C LEU A 396 14.41 22.05 36.71
N THR A 397 15.61 22.06 36.15
CA THR A 397 16.46 23.26 36.11
C THR A 397 16.41 23.85 34.70
N LEU A 398 16.18 25.16 34.62
CA LEU A 398 16.15 25.91 33.38
C LEU A 398 17.43 26.74 33.26
N GLU A 399 18.23 26.45 32.24
CA GLU A 399 19.39 27.25 31.85
C GLU A 399 19.00 28.08 30.63
N ASP A 400 18.68 29.35 30.86
CA ASP A 400 18.24 30.26 29.80
C ASP A 400 19.37 31.18 29.33
N ASP A 401 19.96 30.83 28.19
CA ASP A 401 21.03 31.58 27.56
C ASP A 401 20.49 32.49 26.44
N ARG A 402 21.38 33.31 25.86
CA ARG A 402 21.00 34.23 24.78
C ARG A 402 20.46 33.52 23.53
N LEU A 403 21.06 32.39 23.13
CA LEU A 403 20.75 31.70 21.87
C LEU A 403 20.14 30.31 22.09
N SER A 404 20.08 29.85 23.35
CA SER A 404 19.62 28.52 23.71
C SER A 404 18.85 28.53 25.02
N CYS A 405 18.03 27.51 25.21
CA CYS A 405 17.35 27.23 26.45
C CYS A 405 17.52 25.75 26.75
N THR A 406 18.13 25.39 27.88
CA THR A 406 18.33 23.99 28.28
C THR A 406 17.47 23.65 29.48
N VAL A 407 16.64 22.61 29.34
CA VAL A 407 15.85 22.03 30.42
C VAL A 407 16.54 20.77 30.90
N ARG A 408 16.95 20.74 32.18
CA ARG A 408 17.60 19.58 32.81
C ARG A 408 16.70 18.93 33.85
N GLY A 409 16.58 17.62 33.77
CA GLY A 409 16.01 16.78 34.82
C GLY A 409 17.06 15.93 35.51
N TYR A 410 16.64 14.82 36.12
CA TYR A 410 17.53 13.93 36.89
C TYR A 410 18.66 13.33 36.05
N ASN A 411 18.30 12.75 34.89
CA ASN A 411 19.19 12.00 34.02
C ASN A 411 19.03 12.38 32.54
N PHE A 412 18.38 13.51 32.26
CA PHE A 412 18.19 13.99 30.90
C PHE A 412 18.42 15.51 30.81
N ALA A 413 18.78 15.96 29.61
CA ALA A 413 18.86 17.38 29.26
C ALA A 413 18.38 17.59 27.83
N ILE A 414 17.51 18.57 27.63
CA ILE A 414 17.01 18.96 26.30
C ILE A 414 17.39 20.42 26.06
N THR A 415 18.14 20.68 25.01
CA THR A 415 18.55 22.02 24.60
C THR A 415 17.76 22.45 23.39
N PHE A 416 17.09 23.61 23.48
CA PHE A 416 16.38 24.28 22.41
C PHE A 416 17.21 25.43 21.87
N SER A 417 17.19 25.61 20.55
CA SER A 417 17.73 26.79 19.88
C SER A 417 16.67 27.89 19.83
N LYS A 418 17.01 29.08 20.35
CA LYS A 418 16.16 30.28 20.21
C LYS A 418 16.17 30.87 18.79
N MET A 419 17.00 30.33 17.90
CA MET A 419 17.07 30.74 16.49
C MET A 419 16.13 29.91 15.60
N SER A 420 16.04 28.60 15.85
CA SER A 420 15.16 27.69 15.10
C SER A 420 13.84 27.38 15.82
N GLY A 421 13.79 27.56 17.14
CA GLY A 421 12.64 27.21 17.99
C GLY A 421 12.52 25.70 18.24
N LYS A 422 13.59 24.96 18.00
CA LYS A 422 13.57 23.50 17.98
C LYS A 422 14.57 22.93 18.98
N PRO A 423 14.33 21.72 19.51
CA PRO A 423 15.37 21.01 20.24
C PRO A 423 16.51 20.67 19.28
N THR A 424 17.73 20.99 19.68
CA THR A 424 18.98 20.71 18.95
C THR A 424 19.78 19.60 19.61
N SER A 425 19.50 19.29 20.86
CA SER A 425 20.11 18.19 21.61
C SER A 425 19.11 17.63 22.60
N TRP A 426 19.09 16.30 22.72
CA TRP A 426 18.40 15.59 23.78
C TRP A 426 19.31 14.47 24.26
N GLN A 427 19.84 14.62 25.47
CA GLN A 427 20.70 13.64 26.12
C GLN A 427 19.91 12.90 27.20
N VAL A 428 20.06 11.59 27.28
CA VAL A 428 19.45 10.74 28.31
C VAL A 428 20.50 9.74 28.77
N ASN A 429 20.75 9.67 30.08
CA ASN A 429 21.80 8.81 30.67
C ASN A 429 23.21 8.99 30.05
N GLY A 430 23.49 10.17 29.49
CA GLY A 430 24.75 10.47 28.80
C GLY A 430 24.81 10.03 27.33
N GLU A 431 23.73 9.46 26.80
CA GLU A 431 23.59 9.08 25.38
C GLU A 431 22.75 10.10 24.63
N SER A 432 23.14 10.42 23.39
CA SER A 432 22.34 11.29 22.53
C SER A 432 21.12 10.53 22.02
N LEU A 433 19.93 11.06 22.27
CA LEU A 433 18.67 10.54 21.72
C LEU A 433 18.34 11.21 20.38
N LEU A 434 18.46 12.54 20.33
CA LEU A 434 18.19 13.36 19.14
C LEU A 434 19.49 13.60 18.35
N THR A 435 19.45 13.41 17.04
CA THR A 435 20.58 13.62 16.12
C THR A 435 20.31 14.67 15.05
N ARG A 436 19.03 14.88 14.67
CA ARG A 436 18.60 15.97 13.79
C ARG A 436 17.38 16.69 14.36
N GLU A 437 17.32 18.00 14.15
CA GLU A 437 16.20 18.84 14.58
C GLU A 437 14.87 18.29 14.07
N PRO A 438 13.84 18.20 14.93
CA PRO A 438 12.50 17.85 14.50
C PRO A 438 11.85 18.96 13.67
N LYS A 439 10.97 18.58 12.73
CA LYS A 439 10.17 19.54 11.95
C LYS A 439 8.81 18.96 11.57
N ILE A 440 7.79 19.81 11.52
CA ILE A 440 6.57 19.51 10.76
C ILE A 440 6.96 19.36 9.29
N ASN A 441 6.38 18.36 8.63
CA ASN A 441 6.71 17.98 7.27
C ASN A 441 5.44 17.84 6.42
N PHE A 442 5.47 18.42 5.22
CA PHE A 442 4.37 18.39 4.24
C PHE A 442 4.71 17.64 2.96
N PHE A 443 5.92 17.06 2.88
CA PHE A 443 6.41 16.37 1.70
C PHE A 443 6.96 14.98 2.08
N LYS A 444 6.85 14.02 1.17
CA LYS A 444 7.45 12.68 1.27
C LYS A 444 8.14 12.37 -0.06
N PRO A 445 9.13 11.46 -0.08
CA PRO A 445 9.68 10.99 -1.35
C PRO A 445 8.55 10.53 -2.27
N MET A 446 8.55 11.03 -3.51
CA MET A 446 7.50 10.70 -4.48
C MET A 446 7.47 9.17 -4.71
N ILE A 447 6.26 8.59 -4.76
CA ILE A 447 6.05 7.25 -5.32
C ILE A 447 5.67 7.37 -6.80
N ASP A 448 5.88 6.32 -7.58
CA ASP A 448 5.61 6.33 -9.03
C ASP A 448 4.17 6.77 -9.36
N ASN A 449 3.20 6.32 -8.56
CA ASN A 449 1.79 6.67 -8.70
C ASN A 449 1.46 8.15 -8.46
N HIS A 450 2.34 8.92 -7.82
CA HIS A 450 2.13 10.34 -7.54
C HIS A 450 2.84 11.26 -8.54
N LYS A 451 3.40 10.72 -9.63
CA LYS A 451 4.16 11.50 -10.61
C LYS A 451 3.37 12.69 -11.17
N GLN A 452 2.10 12.49 -11.52
CA GLN A 452 1.24 13.56 -12.05
C GLN A 452 1.01 14.67 -11.01
N GLU A 453 0.74 14.31 -9.75
CA GLU A 453 0.59 15.25 -8.64
C GLU A 453 1.91 15.97 -8.35
N TYR A 454 3.04 15.26 -8.42
CA TYR A 454 4.35 15.86 -8.23
C TYR A 454 4.66 16.90 -9.31
N GLU A 455 4.53 16.53 -10.59
CA GLU A 455 4.83 17.41 -11.73
C GLU A 455 3.82 18.56 -11.86
N GLY A 456 2.55 18.34 -11.51
CA GLY A 456 1.47 19.32 -11.68
C GLY A 456 1.23 20.21 -10.45
N LEU A 457 1.37 19.68 -9.24
CA LEU A 457 0.95 20.34 -8.00
C LEU A 457 2.12 20.62 -7.06
N TRP A 458 3.06 19.69 -6.87
CA TRP A 458 4.03 19.78 -5.77
C TRP A 458 5.34 20.44 -6.16
N GLN A 459 5.99 19.95 -7.21
CA GLN A 459 7.29 20.44 -7.68
C GLN A 459 7.20 21.89 -8.16
N PRO A 460 6.22 22.30 -8.99
CA PRO A 460 6.12 23.70 -9.44
C PRO A 460 5.85 24.69 -8.30
N ASN A 461 5.27 24.22 -7.20
CA ASN A 461 4.95 25.01 -6.02
C ASN A 461 5.96 24.82 -4.87
N HIS A 462 7.11 24.17 -5.15
CA HIS A 462 8.24 24.01 -4.24
C HIS A 462 7.93 23.32 -2.89
N LEU A 463 6.98 22.38 -2.86
CA LEU A 463 6.62 21.67 -1.62
C LEU A 463 7.80 20.90 -1.02
N GLN A 464 8.67 20.35 -1.85
CA GLN A 464 9.85 19.56 -1.46
C GLN A 464 10.98 20.40 -0.85
N ILE A 465 10.94 21.72 -0.98
CA ILE A 465 11.95 22.65 -0.43
C ILE A 465 11.32 23.74 0.45
N MET A 466 10.15 23.48 1.05
CA MET A 466 9.54 24.40 2.00
C MET A 466 10.50 24.75 3.14
N GLN A 467 10.51 26.03 3.51
CA GLN A 467 11.36 26.57 4.55
C GLN A 467 10.53 26.91 5.78
N GLU A 468 11.14 26.73 6.95
CA GLU A 468 10.54 27.07 8.22
C GLU A 468 11.26 28.25 8.85
N HIS A 469 10.49 29.26 9.26
CA HIS A 469 10.99 30.47 9.89
C HIS A 469 10.34 30.66 11.25
N LEU A 470 11.17 30.72 12.30
CA LEU A 470 10.74 31.08 13.63
C LEU A 470 10.23 32.53 13.65
N ARG A 471 9.08 32.74 14.30
CA ARG A 471 8.48 34.06 14.51
C ARG A 471 8.46 34.46 15.97
N ASP A 472 8.25 33.51 16.84
CA ASP A 472 8.17 33.73 18.28
C ASP A 472 8.62 32.49 19.05
N PHE A 473 9.26 32.71 20.19
CA PHE A 473 9.77 31.67 21.08
C PHE A 473 9.54 32.09 22.53
N ALA A 474 8.70 31.33 23.24
CA ALA A 474 8.37 31.56 24.63
C ALA A 474 8.72 30.35 25.48
N VAL A 475 9.14 30.64 26.72
CA VAL A 475 9.46 29.64 27.74
C VAL A 475 8.67 29.99 28.99
N GLU A 476 7.89 29.04 29.48
CA GLU A 476 7.10 29.20 30.70
C GLU A 476 7.43 28.05 31.64
N GLN A 477 7.67 28.36 32.91
CA GLN A 477 7.88 27.36 33.95
C GLN A 477 6.77 27.50 34.99
N SER A 478 5.94 26.48 35.13
CA SER A 478 4.86 26.41 36.12
C SER A 478 4.74 24.99 36.67
N ASP A 479 4.35 24.87 37.93
CA ASP A 479 3.94 23.59 38.55
C ASP A 479 4.94 22.42 38.39
N GLY A 480 6.25 22.73 38.33
CA GLY A 480 7.30 21.73 38.20
C GLY A 480 7.59 21.28 36.76
N GLU A 481 7.00 21.97 35.77
CA GLU A 481 7.08 21.66 34.34
C GLU A 481 7.58 22.86 33.56
N VAL A 482 8.13 22.60 32.37
CA VAL A 482 8.58 23.65 31.44
C VAL A 482 7.81 23.51 30.13
N LEU A 483 7.17 24.59 29.71
CA LEU A 483 6.56 24.75 28.40
C LEU A 483 7.49 25.54 27.49
N ILE A 484 7.80 25.00 26.31
CA ILE A 484 8.47 25.71 25.23
C ILE A 484 7.47 25.87 24.08
N ILE A 485 7.16 27.11 23.74
CA ILE A 485 6.21 27.45 22.68
C ILE A 485 6.98 28.09 21.54
N SER A 486 6.91 27.49 20.36
CA SER A 486 7.51 28.05 19.14
C SER A 486 6.45 28.27 18.08
N ARG A 487 6.35 29.51 17.60
CA ARG A 487 5.46 29.87 16.50
C ARG A 487 6.29 30.07 15.25
N THR A 488 6.00 29.32 14.20
CA THR A 488 6.76 29.32 12.96
C THR A 488 5.86 29.57 11.75
N VAL A 489 6.49 29.96 10.64
CA VAL A 489 5.85 29.98 9.33
C VAL A 489 6.59 28.98 8.46
N ILE A 490 5.87 28.00 7.93
CA ILE A 490 6.38 27.04 6.95
C ILE A 490 5.81 27.40 5.59
N ALA A 491 6.67 27.75 4.65
CA ALA A 491 6.26 28.20 3.32
C ALA A 491 7.27 27.78 2.25
N PRO A 492 6.84 27.45 1.03
CA PRO A 492 7.74 27.35 -0.11
C PRO A 492 8.45 28.68 -0.38
N PRO A 493 9.70 28.64 -0.87
CA PRO A 493 10.36 29.83 -1.39
C PRO A 493 9.54 30.49 -2.50
N VAL A 494 9.51 31.82 -2.51
CA VAL A 494 8.91 32.69 -3.55
C VAL A 494 7.38 32.65 -3.74
N PHE A 495 6.63 31.92 -2.91
CA PHE A 495 5.15 31.92 -2.97
C PHE A 495 4.51 32.50 -1.71
N ASP A 496 3.29 33.02 -1.87
CA ASP A 496 2.48 33.62 -0.80
C ASP A 496 1.40 32.65 -0.29
N PHE A 497 1.81 31.42 0.00
CA PHE A 497 0.99 30.45 0.73
C PHE A 497 1.85 29.67 1.71
N GLY A 498 1.23 29.06 2.72
CA GLY A 498 1.96 28.27 3.71
C GLY A 498 1.12 27.94 4.93
N MET A 499 1.82 27.57 6.00
CA MET A 499 1.24 27.16 7.27
C MET A 499 1.84 27.98 8.40
N ARG A 500 1.00 28.62 9.22
CA ARG A 500 1.41 29.20 10.50
C ARG A 500 1.33 28.11 11.55
N CYS A 501 2.48 27.62 11.98
CA CYS A 501 2.56 26.46 12.86
C CYS A 501 2.85 26.88 14.31
N THR A 502 2.32 26.12 15.26
CA THR A 502 2.69 26.21 16.67
C THR A 502 3.17 24.86 17.15
N TYR A 503 4.35 24.85 17.77
CA TYR A 503 4.90 23.72 18.51
C TYR A 503 4.81 24.05 19.99
N ILE A 504 4.19 23.18 20.77
CA ILE A 504 4.17 23.28 22.23
C ILE A 504 4.82 22.04 22.79
N TRP A 505 5.97 22.23 23.41
CA TRP A 505 6.70 21.17 24.10
C TRP A 505 6.49 21.33 25.60
N ARG A 506 5.89 20.34 26.24
CA ARG A 506 5.77 20.27 27.70
C ARG A 506 6.74 19.23 28.21
N ILE A 507 7.68 19.66 29.03
CA ILE A 507 8.71 18.84 29.63
C ILE A 507 8.40 18.70 31.12
N ALA A 508 8.19 17.48 31.57
CA ALA A 508 7.92 17.18 32.97
C ALA A 508 9.20 16.67 33.69
N ALA A 509 9.19 16.77 35.02
CA ALA A 509 10.30 16.39 35.90
C ALA A 509 10.73 14.92 35.81
N ASP A 510 9.88 14.08 35.22
CA ASP A 510 10.07 12.65 35.00
C ASP A 510 10.70 12.30 33.64
N GLY A 511 10.96 13.30 32.79
CA GLY A 511 11.54 13.09 31.45
C GLY A 511 10.51 12.86 30.35
N GLN A 512 9.22 12.88 30.69
CA GLN A 512 8.15 12.90 29.70
C GLN A 512 8.17 14.22 28.92
N VAL A 513 8.06 14.11 27.59
CA VAL A 513 7.94 15.27 26.69
C VAL A 513 6.66 15.14 25.88
N ASN A 514 5.66 15.97 26.16
CA ASN A 514 4.47 16.07 25.32
C ASN A 514 4.70 17.10 24.22
N VAL A 515 4.29 16.77 22.99
CA VAL A 515 4.41 17.62 21.82
C VAL A 515 3.01 17.84 21.24
N ALA A 516 2.50 19.07 21.31
CA ALA A 516 1.30 19.48 20.59
C ALA A 516 1.68 20.33 19.37
N LEU A 517 1.12 19.96 18.23
CA LEU A 517 1.38 20.56 16.93
C LEU A 517 0.08 21.06 16.34
N SER A 518 0.05 22.31 15.90
CA SER A 518 -1.06 22.86 15.13
C SER A 518 -0.58 23.71 13.97
N GLY A 519 -1.42 23.84 12.94
CA GLY A 519 -1.15 24.65 11.78
C GLY A 519 -2.43 25.33 11.27
N GLU A 520 -2.33 26.62 10.98
CA GLU A 520 -3.36 27.40 10.27
C GLU A 520 -2.86 27.77 8.88
N ARG A 521 -3.57 27.36 7.84
CA ARG A 521 -3.20 27.62 6.45
C ARG A 521 -3.38 29.10 6.12
N TYR A 522 -2.54 29.61 5.22
CA TYR A 522 -2.75 30.91 4.58
C TYR A 522 -2.37 30.86 3.11
N GLY A 523 -2.83 31.86 2.36
CA GLY A 523 -2.68 31.91 0.91
C GLY A 523 -3.62 30.96 0.18
N ASP A 524 -3.46 30.90 -1.13
CA ASP A 524 -4.30 30.09 -2.03
C ASP A 524 -3.52 28.89 -2.58
N TYR A 525 -3.65 27.75 -1.90
CA TYR A 525 -3.16 26.46 -2.36
C TYR A 525 -4.15 25.35 -1.96
N PRO A 526 -5.29 25.23 -2.64
CA PRO A 526 -6.37 24.31 -2.28
C PRO A 526 -6.12 22.92 -2.90
N HIS A 527 -4.90 22.40 -2.76
CA HIS A 527 -4.47 21.15 -3.39
C HIS A 527 -4.09 20.09 -2.38
N ILE A 528 -3.97 18.85 -2.85
CA ILE A 528 -3.49 17.73 -2.06
C ILE A 528 -1.97 17.78 -1.89
N ILE A 529 -1.50 17.19 -0.79
CA ILE A 529 -0.09 17.10 -0.42
C ILE A 529 0.27 15.67 -0.01
N PRO A 530 1.55 15.28 -0.03
CA PRO A 530 1.97 13.93 0.37
C PRO A 530 1.63 13.57 1.82
N CYS A 531 1.81 14.50 2.77
CA CYS A 531 1.54 14.24 4.18
C CYS A 531 1.23 15.51 4.98
N ILE A 532 0.65 15.33 6.16
CA ILE A 532 0.76 16.26 7.30
C ILE A 532 1.42 15.45 8.40
N GLY A 533 2.68 15.73 8.70
CA GLY A 533 3.44 14.91 9.63
C GLY A 533 4.55 15.64 10.36
N PHE A 534 5.37 14.86 11.06
CA PHE A 534 6.48 15.33 11.86
C PHE A 534 7.63 14.35 11.71
N THR A 535 8.83 14.87 11.44
CA THR A 535 10.03 14.06 11.24
C THR A 535 11.15 14.51 12.16
N MET A 536 11.95 13.57 12.65
CA MET A 536 13.12 13.83 13.50
C MET A 536 14.22 12.79 13.27
N GLY A 537 15.48 13.16 13.51
CA GLY A 537 16.59 12.21 13.55
C GLY A 537 16.79 11.70 14.98
N ILE A 538 16.78 10.38 15.17
CA ILE A 538 17.12 9.74 16.44
C ILE A 538 18.38 8.89 16.29
N ASN A 539 19.05 8.60 17.40
CA ASN A 539 20.25 7.76 17.43
C ASN A 539 20.09 6.48 16.59
N GLY A 540 21.05 6.23 15.70
CA GLY A 540 21.01 5.10 14.76
C GLY A 540 21.12 3.73 15.41
N GLU A 541 21.55 3.66 16.67
CA GLU A 541 21.57 2.41 17.43
C GLU A 541 20.18 1.97 17.90
N TYR A 542 19.14 2.82 17.81
CA TYR A 542 17.77 2.49 18.21
C TYR A 542 17.02 1.70 17.12
N ASP A 543 17.66 0.66 16.60
CA ASP A 543 17.22 -0.10 15.42
C ASP A 543 16.15 -1.17 15.71
N GLN A 544 15.89 -1.50 16.98
CA GLN A 544 14.87 -2.48 17.39
C GLN A 544 13.52 -1.78 17.52
N VAL A 545 12.54 -2.22 16.74
CA VAL A 545 11.20 -1.60 16.68
C VAL A 545 10.17 -2.52 17.32
N ALA A 546 9.33 -1.97 18.19
CA ALA A 546 8.09 -2.59 18.64
C ALA A 546 6.94 -1.59 18.53
N TYR A 547 5.79 -2.00 18.01
CA TYR A 547 4.65 -1.09 17.88
C TYR A 547 3.32 -1.82 18.00
N TYR A 548 2.29 -1.11 18.47
CA TYR A 548 0.90 -1.58 18.44
C TYR A 548 0.13 -0.84 17.36
N GLY A 549 -0.18 -1.53 16.26
CA GLY A 549 -0.77 -0.91 15.06
C GLY A 549 -0.93 -1.89 13.91
N ARG A 550 -1.25 -1.40 12.70
CA ARG A 550 -1.41 -2.27 11.53
C ARG A 550 -0.08 -2.85 11.06
N GLY A 551 -0.06 -4.15 10.79
CA GLY A 551 1.11 -4.86 10.28
C GLY A 551 0.80 -6.33 9.90
N PRO A 552 1.84 -7.13 9.62
CA PRO A 552 3.26 -6.79 9.78
C PRO A 552 3.87 -6.01 8.61
N GLY A 553 3.23 -6.04 7.43
CA GLY A 553 3.72 -5.39 6.22
C GLY A 553 3.43 -3.89 6.18
N GLU A 554 3.94 -3.21 5.16
CA GLU A 554 3.54 -1.82 4.92
C GLU A 554 2.08 -1.71 4.51
N ASN A 555 1.47 -0.59 4.87
CA ASN A 555 0.06 -0.34 4.63
C ASN A 555 -0.23 1.16 4.51
N TYR A 556 -1.25 1.47 3.70
CA TYR A 556 -1.72 2.79 3.35
C TYR A 556 -3.25 2.81 3.34
N ALA A 557 -3.86 4.00 3.38
CA ALA A 557 -5.30 4.11 3.62
C ALA A 557 -6.15 3.36 2.58
N ASP A 558 -5.65 3.24 1.35
CA ASP A 558 -6.24 2.54 0.21
C ASP A 558 -5.55 1.20 -0.14
N SER A 559 -4.67 0.70 0.74
CA SER A 559 -3.99 -0.60 0.64
C SER A 559 -3.60 -1.10 2.05
N GLN A 560 -4.56 -1.72 2.75
CA GLN A 560 -4.42 -2.10 4.16
C GLN A 560 -5.16 -3.38 4.57
N GLN A 561 -5.93 -4.01 3.68
CA GLN A 561 -6.76 -5.17 4.01
C GLN A 561 -5.93 -6.38 4.45
N ALA A 562 -4.72 -6.54 3.90
CA ALA A 562 -3.82 -7.63 4.26
C ALA A 562 -3.16 -7.46 5.65
N ASN A 563 -3.31 -6.30 6.29
CA ASN A 563 -2.62 -5.96 7.53
C ASN A 563 -3.60 -5.77 8.70
N ILE A 564 -3.36 -6.49 9.79
CA ILE A 564 -4.18 -6.45 11.01
C ILE A 564 -3.51 -5.60 12.09
N ILE A 565 -4.30 -5.13 13.05
CA ILE A 565 -3.82 -4.45 14.25
C ILE A 565 -3.36 -5.49 15.26
N ASP A 566 -2.10 -5.42 15.66
CA ASP A 566 -1.52 -6.25 16.71
C ASP A 566 -0.22 -5.61 17.24
N ILE A 567 0.42 -6.25 18.22
CA ILE A 567 1.76 -5.88 18.66
C ILE A 567 2.78 -6.58 17.77
N TRP A 568 3.56 -5.77 17.06
CA TRP A 568 4.60 -6.21 16.15
C TRP A 568 5.98 -5.90 16.69
N ARG A 569 6.96 -6.74 16.34
CA ARG A 569 8.39 -6.52 16.59
C ARG A 569 9.16 -6.68 15.30
N SER A 570 10.07 -5.77 15.02
CA SER A 570 10.88 -5.73 13.80
C SER A 570 12.20 -4.99 14.04
N THR A 571 12.95 -4.75 12.98
CA THR A 571 14.04 -3.77 12.94
C THR A 571 13.72 -2.67 11.92
N VAL A 572 14.43 -1.54 12.00
CA VAL A 572 14.32 -0.46 11.01
C VAL A 572 14.63 -0.97 9.60
N ASP A 573 15.71 -1.76 9.44
CA ASP A 573 16.07 -2.35 8.14
C ASP A 573 14.98 -3.29 7.60
N ALA A 574 14.36 -4.11 8.45
CA ALA A 574 13.31 -5.04 8.04
C ALA A 574 11.95 -4.36 7.74
N MET A 575 11.78 -3.10 8.16
CA MET A 575 10.60 -2.29 7.83
C MET A 575 10.76 -1.53 6.50
N PHE A 576 11.98 -1.41 5.98
CA PHE A 576 12.27 -0.72 4.73
C PHE A 576 12.04 -1.65 3.53
N GLU A 577 11.14 -1.28 2.63
CA GLU A 577 10.90 -2.03 1.39
C GLU A 577 11.84 -1.52 0.29
N ASN A 578 12.70 -2.40 -0.21
CA ASN A 578 13.73 -2.07 -1.20
C ASN A 578 13.17 -2.14 -2.63
N TYR A 579 12.27 -1.22 -2.98
CA TYR A 579 11.84 -1.04 -4.36
C TYR A 579 13.04 -0.77 -5.28
N PRO A 580 13.11 -1.38 -6.49
CA PRO A 580 14.26 -1.17 -7.39
C PRO A 580 14.45 0.30 -7.76
N PHE A 581 13.35 1.04 -7.92
CA PHE A 581 13.31 2.50 -7.95
C PHE A 581 12.93 3.03 -6.54
N PRO A 582 13.87 3.62 -5.79
CA PRO A 582 13.62 4.06 -4.41
C PRO A 582 12.51 5.11 -4.30
N GLN A 583 11.63 4.93 -3.32
CA GLN A 583 10.47 5.78 -3.08
C GLN A 583 9.97 5.70 -1.63
N ASN A 584 8.97 6.50 -1.27
CA ASN A 584 8.37 6.46 0.07
C ASN A 584 7.79 5.06 0.35
N ASN A 585 8.20 4.47 1.48
CA ASN A 585 7.85 3.09 1.84
C ASN A 585 7.83 2.88 3.36
N GLY A 586 7.40 1.69 3.77
CA GLY A 586 7.55 1.20 5.13
C GLY A 586 6.52 1.76 6.11
N ASN A 587 5.48 2.43 5.61
CA ASN A 587 4.45 3.03 6.45
C ASN A 587 3.68 1.98 7.28
N ARG A 588 3.30 2.35 8.51
CA ARG A 588 2.41 1.59 9.39
C ARG A 588 1.31 2.50 9.90
N GLN A 589 0.05 2.14 9.67
CA GLN A 589 -1.10 2.95 10.06
C GLN A 589 -1.69 2.55 11.41
N HIS A 590 -2.52 3.45 11.95
CA HIS A 590 -3.27 3.25 13.19
C HIS A 590 -2.35 2.83 14.35
N VAL A 591 -1.17 3.45 14.46
CA VAL A 591 -0.21 3.15 15.52
C VAL A 591 -0.66 3.85 16.81
N ARG A 592 -0.87 3.04 17.86
CA ARG A 592 -1.27 3.48 19.22
C ARG A 592 -0.06 3.77 20.10
N TRP A 593 1.04 3.10 19.84
CA TRP A 593 2.37 3.40 20.37
C TRP A 593 3.43 2.72 19.52
N THR A 594 4.63 3.29 19.48
CA THR A 594 5.82 2.67 18.88
C THR A 594 7.04 2.95 19.74
N ALA A 595 7.94 1.99 19.86
CA ALA A 595 9.19 2.11 20.57
C ALA A 595 10.35 1.71 19.65
N LEU A 596 11.37 2.57 19.60
CA LEU A 596 12.63 2.35 18.92
C LEU A 596 13.73 2.29 19.98
N THR A 597 14.40 1.15 20.08
CA THR A 597 15.37 0.87 21.15
C THR A 597 16.63 0.22 20.60
N ASN A 598 17.74 0.35 21.32
CA ASN A 598 18.92 -0.46 21.07
C ASN A 598 18.74 -1.86 21.67
N ARG A 599 19.73 -2.73 21.46
CA ARG A 599 19.73 -4.10 21.99
C ARG A 599 19.75 -4.19 23.52
N HIS A 600 20.10 -3.10 24.20
CA HIS A 600 20.06 -3.00 25.65
C HIS A 600 18.70 -2.56 26.18
N GLY A 601 17.76 -2.17 25.30
CA GLY A 601 16.43 -1.68 25.66
C GLY A 601 16.35 -0.18 25.97
N ASN A 602 17.44 0.57 25.73
CA ASN A 602 17.42 2.03 25.80
C ASN A 602 16.88 2.61 24.50
N GLY A 603 16.10 3.69 24.57
CA GLY A 603 15.62 4.35 23.36
C GLY A 603 14.47 5.30 23.61
N LEU A 604 13.52 5.30 22.68
CA LEU A 604 12.40 6.23 22.65
C LEU A 604 11.07 5.47 22.47
N LEU A 605 10.12 5.71 23.38
CA LEU A 605 8.72 5.36 23.23
C LEU A 605 7.94 6.60 22.74
N VAL A 606 7.07 6.39 21.76
CA VAL A 606 6.12 7.36 21.24
C VAL A 606 4.70 6.89 21.52
N VAL A 607 3.91 7.72 22.21
CA VAL A 607 2.49 7.47 22.51
C VAL A 607 1.65 8.63 21.98
N PRO A 608 1.02 8.49 20.82
CA PRO A 608 0.20 9.55 20.24
C PRO A 608 -1.15 9.74 20.94
N GLN A 609 -1.68 10.97 20.90
CA GLN A 609 -3.01 11.29 21.44
C GLN A 609 -4.14 10.57 20.68
N ARG A 610 -3.95 10.40 19.38
CA ARG A 610 -4.82 9.64 18.47
C ARG A 610 -3.94 8.79 17.57
N PRO A 611 -4.40 7.64 17.07
CA PRO A 611 -3.57 6.81 16.21
C PRO A 611 -2.94 7.59 15.04
N ILE A 612 -1.64 7.40 14.82
CA ILE A 612 -0.87 8.06 13.76
C ILE A 612 -0.39 7.04 12.73
N ASN A 613 0.24 7.53 11.66
CA ASN A 613 1.07 6.73 10.78
C ASN A 613 2.54 6.86 11.19
N PHE A 614 3.30 5.79 11.01
CA PHE A 614 4.69 5.68 11.46
C PHE A 614 5.56 5.03 10.38
N SER A 615 6.75 5.59 10.16
CA SER A 615 7.83 4.93 9.43
C SER A 615 9.19 5.30 10.04
N ALA A 616 10.18 4.45 9.82
CA ALA A 616 11.55 4.66 10.27
C ALA A 616 12.53 4.22 9.19
N TRP A 617 13.55 5.04 8.90
CA TRP A 617 14.51 4.77 7.83
C TRP A 617 15.95 5.05 8.29
N HIS A 618 16.91 4.24 7.84
CA HIS A 618 18.33 4.60 7.87
C HIS A 618 18.73 5.49 6.69
N TYR A 619 17.79 6.23 6.13
CA TYR A 619 18.00 7.11 4.99
C TYR A 619 17.29 8.44 5.27
N THR A 620 17.84 9.52 4.73
CA THR A 620 17.11 10.79 4.72
C THR A 620 16.03 10.77 3.65
N GLN A 621 14.97 11.55 3.87
CA GLN A 621 13.93 11.76 2.87
C GLN A 621 14.51 12.26 1.54
N GLU A 622 15.49 13.16 1.61
CA GLU A 622 16.18 13.73 0.45
C GLU A 622 16.98 12.66 -0.31
N ASN A 623 17.63 11.73 0.38
CA ASN A 623 18.35 10.62 -0.26
C ASN A 623 17.40 9.66 -0.96
N ILE A 624 16.32 9.23 -0.30
CA ILE A 624 15.30 8.36 -0.92
C ILE A 624 14.71 9.03 -2.16
N HIS A 625 14.40 10.33 -2.10
CA HIS A 625 13.79 11.04 -3.22
C HIS A 625 14.75 11.27 -4.40
N ALA A 626 16.05 11.40 -4.15
CA ALA A 626 17.05 11.66 -5.18
C ALA A 626 17.56 10.38 -5.86
N ALA A 627 17.56 9.25 -5.15
CA ALA A 627 18.06 7.98 -5.67
C ALA A 627 17.16 7.45 -6.79
N GLN A 628 17.79 7.02 -7.87
CA GLN A 628 17.15 6.41 -9.04
C GLN A 628 17.25 4.89 -9.00
N HIS A 629 18.28 4.37 -8.34
CA HIS A 629 18.51 2.95 -8.14
C HIS A 629 18.75 2.64 -6.66
N CYS A 630 18.38 1.44 -6.22
CA CYS A 630 18.54 1.04 -4.81
C CYS A 630 20.01 1.05 -4.32
N ASN A 631 20.99 0.83 -5.21
CA ASN A 631 22.42 0.91 -4.89
C ASN A 631 22.95 2.35 -4.76
N GLU A 632 22.13 3.37 -5.02
CA GLU A 632 22.48 4.79 -4.80
C GLU A 632 22.04 5.30 -3.43
N LEU A 633 21.28 4.49 -2.68
CA LEU A 633 20.87 4.82 -1.32
C LEU A 633 22.09 4.90 -0.40
N GLN A 634 22.17 5.98 0.37
CA GLN A 634 23.27 6.28 1.27
C GLN A 634 22.78 6.18 2.71
N ARG A 635 23.17 5.08 3.36
CA ARG A 635 22.79 4.82 4.75
C ARG A 635 23.31 5.93 5.66
N SER A 636 22.42 6.50 6.46
CA SER A 636 22.69 7.51 7.47
C SER A 636 23.14 6.86 8.77
N ASP A 637 23.97 7.57 9.55
CA ASP A 637 24.43 7.13 10.88
C ASP A 637 23.32 7.15 11.94
N ASP A 638 22.16 7.72 11.60
CA ASP A 638 21.01 7.86 12.47
C ASP A 638 19.73 7.32 11.81
N ILE A 639 18.61 7.37 12.52
CA ILE A 639 17.31 6.94 12.04
C ILE A 639 16.43 8.17 11.80
N THR A 640 15.90 8.31 10.59
CA THR A 640 14.79 9.22 10.28
C THR A 640 13.50 8.61 10.81
N LEU A 641 12.95 9.17 11.88
CA LEU A 641 11.67 8.79 12.47
C LEU A 641 10.56 9.72 11.95
N ASN A 642 9.52 9.14 11.34
CA ASN A 642 8.35 9.87 10.85
C ASN A 642 7.10 9.52 11.66
N LEU A 643 6.39 10.55 12.13
CA LEU A 643 5.18 10.50 12.93
C LEU A 643 4.10 11.31 12.21
N ASP A 644 3.37 10.69 11.29
CA ASP A 644 2.49 11.39 10.36
C ASP A 644 1.03 11.36 10.82
N HIS A 645 0.41 12.52 10.95
CA HIS A 645 -1.03 12.64 11.23
C HIS A 645 -1.88 12.12 10.06
N GLN A 646 -1.50 12.51 8.84
CA GLN A 646 -2.16 12.10 7.60
C GLN A 646 -1.09 11.81 6.55
N LEU A 647 -1.30 10.74 5.78
CA LEU A 647 -0.45 10.31 4.67
C LEU A 647 -1.34 10.02 3.47
N LEU A 648 -0.95 10.52 2.30
CA LEU A 648 -1.69 10.32 1.05
C LEU A 648 -1.75 8.82 0.70
N GLY A 649 -2.92 8.37 0.20
CA GLY A 649 -3.08 7.02 -0.35
C GLY A 649 -2.15 6.77 -1.55
N LEU A 650 -1.97 5.51 -1.92
CA LEU A 650 -1.09 5.11 -3.02
C LEU A 650 -1.69 5.46 -4.39
N GLY A 651 -2.99 5.21 -4.58
CA GLY A 651 -3.63 5.24 -5.89
C GLY A 651 -2.98 4.26 -6.87
N SER A 652 -3.25 4.44 -8.17
CA SER A 652 -2.60 3.68 -9.25
C SER A 652 -2.40 4.58 -10.48
N ASN A 653 -2.01 5.85 -10.24
CA ASN A 653 -2.03 6.93 -11.23
C ASN A 653 -0.70 7.10 -11.99
N SER A 654 0.22 6.15 -11.85
CA SER A 654 1.32 5.99 -12.82
C SER A 654 0.73 5.73 -14.21
N TRP A 655 -0.38 4.99 -14.26
CA TRP A 655 -1.31 4.94 -15.39
C TRP A 655 -2.71 4.50 -14.91
N GLY A 656 -3.67 5.41 -14.80
CA GLY A 656 -5.06 5.08 -14.45
C GLY A 656 -5.70 5.92 -13.36
N SER A 657 -6.13 5.27 -12.27
CA SER A 657 -6.91 5.92 -11.21
C SER A 657 -6.03 6.71 -10.25
N GLU A 658 -6.40 7.96 -10.03
CA GLU A 658 -5.94 8.82 -8.95
C GLU A 658 -6.21 8.21 -7.56
N VAL A 659 -5.57 8.79 -6.55
CA VAL A 659 -5.99 8.61 -5.15
C VAL A 659 -7.41 9.15 -5.01
N LEU A 660 -8.34 8.29 -4.59
CA LEU A 660 -9.74 8.67 -4.37
C LEU A 660 -9.86 9.73 -3.28
N ASP A 661 -10.89 10.59 -3.36
CA ASP A 661 -11.09 11.70 -2.42
C ASP A 661 -11.12 11.28 -0.95
N SER A 662 -11.61 10.07 -0.65
CA SER A 662 -11.62 9.50 0.71
C SER A 662 -10.22 9.31 1.31
N TRP A 663 -9.20 9.20 0.46
CA TRP A 663 -7.82 8.88 0.82
C TRP A 663 -6.84 10.02 0.50
N ARG A 664 -7.37 11.19 0.12
CA ARG A 664 -6.59 12.40 -0.16
C ARG A 664 -6.25 13.16 1.11
N VAL A 665 -5.03 13.73 1.13
CA VAL A 665 -4.58 14.65 2.18
C VAL A 665 -4.54 16.06 1.58
N TRP A 666 -5.42 16.92 2.06
CA TRP A 666 -5.53 18.31 1.61
C TRP A 666 -4.62 19.23 2.43
N PHE A 667 -4.06 20.28 1.82
CA PHE A 667 -3.34 21.34 2.54
C PHE A 667 -4.32 22.20 3.36
N ARG A 668 -4.64 21.72 4.56
CA ARG A 668 -5.64 22.30 5.47
C ARG A 668 -5.12 22.41 6.90
N ASP A 669 -5.84 23.18 7.70
CA ASP A 669 -5.57 23.33 9.12
C ASP A 669 -5.54 21.97 9.82
N PHE A 670 -4.65 21.82 10.79
CA PHE A 670 -4.49 20.57 11.53
C PHE A 670 -4.15 20.83 12.99
N SER A 671 -4.43 19.82 13.82
CA SER A 671 -3.97 19.75 15.20
C SER A 671 -3.82 18.29 15.60
N TYR A 672 -2.65 17.92 16.13
CA TYR A 672 -2.38 16.61 16.69
C TYR A 672 -1.20 16.68 17.66
N GLY A 673 -1.00 15.62 18.42
CA GLY A 673 0.10 15.56 19.36
C GLY A 673 0.43 14.16 19.82
N PHE A 674 1.57 14.05 20.47
CA PHE A 674 2.10 12.79 20.97
C PHE A 674 3.04 13.02 22.14
N THR A 675 3.26 11.97 22.91
CA THR A 675 4.23 11.92 23.98
C THR A 675 5.47 11.20 23.51
N LEU A 676 6.63 11.79 23.78
CA LEU A 676 7.95 11.22 23.61
C LEU A 676 8.50 10.89 25.01
N LEU A 677 8.78 9.62 25.27
CA LEU A 677 9.29 9.15 26.55
C LEU A 677 10.59 8.36 26.33
N PRO A 678 11.73 8.82 26.85
CA PRO A 678 12.93 8.01 26.89
C PRO A 678 12.70 6.74 27.71
N VAL A 679 13.13 5.60 27.20
CA VAL A 679 13.04 4.31 27.90
C VAL A 679 14.43 3.76 28.18
N SER A 680 14.58 3.06 29.31
CA SER A 680 15.82 2.41 29.71
C SER A 680 15.58 0.90 29.92
N GLY A 681 16.53 0.09 29.48
CA GLY A 681 16.44 -1.36 29.61
C GLY A 681 16.38 -1.82 31.07
N GLY A 682 15.35 -2.60 31.42
CA GLY A 682 15.23 -3.26 32.73
C GLY A 682 14.24 -2.64 33.73
N GLU A 683 13.62 -1.49 33.42
CA GLU A 683 12.64 -0.85 34.32
C GLU A 683 11.19 -1.29 34.03
N ALA A 684 10.75 -1.20 32.77
CA ALA A 684 9.42 -1.60 32.33
C ALA A 684 9.42 -1.88 30.82
N THR A 685 8.41 -2.61 30.32
CA THR A 685 8.26 -2.82 28.87
C THR A 685 7.63 -1.59 28.20
N ALA A 686 7.93 -1.35 26.93
CA ALA A 686 7.28 -0.30 26.13
C ALA A 686 5.74 -0.42 26.18
N GLN A 687 5.21 -1.64 26.11
CA GLN A 687 3.78 -1.91 26.22
C GLN A 687 3.20 -1.47 27.57
N SER A 688 3.85 -1.81 28.69
CA SER A 688 3.37 -1.38 30.01
C SER A 688 3.44 0.14 30.17
N LEU A 689 4.49 0.79 29.66
CA LEU A 689 4.62 2.25 29.71
C LEU A 689 3.55 2.94 28.86
N ALA A 690 3.20 2.36 27.71
CA ALA A 690 2.17 2.92 26.84
C ALA A 690 0.76 2.93 27.44
N SER A 691 0.50 2.18 28.53
CA SER A 691 -0.80 2.18 29.22
C SER A 691 -1.00 3.31 30.24
N TYR A 692 0.05 4.10 30.50
CA TYR A 692 -0.04 5.24 31.42
C TYR A 692 -0.64 6.47 30.77
N GLU A 693 -1.17 7.36 31.59
CA GLU A 693 -1.62 8.69 31.19
C GLU A 693 -0.44 9.66 31.26
N PHE A 694 -0.18 10.33 30.14
CA PHE A 694 0.94 11.25 30.00
C PHE A 694 0.44 12.71 29.92
N GLY A 695 0.47 13.41 31.06
CA GLY A 695 0.14 14.84 31.13
C GLY A 695 -1.36 15.12 31.07
N ALA A 696 -2.12 14.61 32.07
CA ALA A 696 -3.57 14.77 32.18
C ALA A 696 -4.02 16.20 31.89
N GLY A 697 -4.79 16.38 30.82
CA GLY A 697 -5.35 17.66 30.40
C GLY A 697 -4.52 18.51 29.42
N PHE A 698 -3.23 18.22 29.20
CA PHE A 698 -2.36 19.02 28.30
C PHE A 698 -2.88 19.09 26.87
N PHE A 699 -3.35 17.96 26.33
CA PHE A 699 -3.92 17.93 24.98
C PHE A 699 -5.42 18.28 24.93
N SER A 700 -6.05 18.56 26.08
CA SER A 700 -7.48 18.90 26.21
C SER A 700 -7.74 20.40 26.28
N THR A 701 -6.70 21.20 26.56
CA THR A 701 -6.77 22.65 26.48
C THR A 701 -6.89 23.03 25.00
N ASN A 702 -8.12 23.29 24.57
CA ASN A 702 -8.36 24.17 23.42
C ASN A 702 -7.68 25.52 23.73
N LEU A 703 -6.42 25.67 23.33
CA LEU A 703 -5.70 26.95 23.27
C LEU A 703 -6.27 27.82 22.12
N HIS A 704 -7.60 27.99 22.12
CA HIS A 704 -8.37 28.81 21.19
C HIS A 704 -8.86 30.11 21.83
N SER A 705 -8.30 30.52 22.96
CA SER A 705 -8.67 31.76 23.63
C SER A 705 -7.48 32.69 23.81
N GLU A 706 -6.80 33.08 22.74
CA GLU A 706 -5.97 34.28 22.74
C GLU A 706 -5.71 34.72 21.29
N ASN A 707 -6.73 35.33 20.68
CA ASN A 707 -6.64 36.35 19.63
C ASN A 707 -8.04 36.80 19.20
N LYS A 708 -8.74 37.46 20.14
CA LYS A 708 -9.75 38.48 19.84
C LYS A 708 -9.50 39.66 20.77
N GLN A 709 -8.45 40.42 20.47
CA GLN A 709 -8.36 41.85 20.76
C GLN A 709 -7.58 42.52 19.64
#